data_AF-A0A371NPC8-F1
#
_entry.id   AF-A0A371NPC8-F1
#
_cell.length_a   1.000
_cell.length_b   1.000
_cell.length_c   1.000
_cell.angle_alpha   90.00
_cell.angle_beta   90.00
_cell.angle_gamma   90.00
#
_symmetry.space_group_name_H-M   'P 1'
#
loop_
_entity.id
_entity.type
_entity.pdbx_description
1 polymer ?
#
loop_
_entity_poly.entity_id
_entity_poly.type
_entity_poly.pdbx_seq_one_letter_code
_entity_poly.pdbx_strand_id
1 'polypeptide(L)'
;MPETPLPPRRSTHIEFDPATGDTTVPAKPITHEPQLRPRPRPQVPASGPLPRSAAVGTAARSSEAEEPATGLRTRPASGVPTRPMLQVDGGDGGATPPAGAAGAADATPAKRRRTVLIAMVAVITVLLGSLAAVTAGIASSMSDKAAEAAAPPAAVAKEPAPIEFPKDTPAAAAGAGPCTSVRVLSSFENAEMVENLAKAYNEKPRDVDGSCVTVTTSKSKSGVAAEDAAASFSRFAADQRPTVWLPDSSMWLADAGDAAPVGERTLVAFSDVVPAMPHSLADAIGWSDKAPTWAEIFQAAGDPDVWVDAGHPEWGTFKLGKTSPLVATSGAAAMLASYGVAADDVGEVTTEDIADPTVRRKVHDQELATSHYMATPEHFLWHARQAEGKGSSADFLSAVIVDEKSIWDYNRGISSRDGVTRAVGQPPVDPLVPVYPADGAYSADNPAIPLTGDWVDAKQQSAAADFIRFTGTEEGQTVVREAGYRDLNRELDDHVAQIAQLDKKGTKTQLSTSAEVLLAAQAAFPEVRKRANVLFLLDVSGSMDEPVTATDTRLTLAKKAVGAALDHFTEGDDVGLAAFAQNPDGKLVPGQLAPVADIRQTKKKFVSQLDSITSMGDTPLYEAVDTFAKKQAASWASDHINAIVLLSDGENDTNHDTTTAAQMLKTLEGLHHDNTPVLIFTLAYGKDADVQALKDISGATGAHYYDATDPTQLKEVLGDLVTSF
;
A
#
# COMPACT_ATOMS: atom_id res chain seq x y z
N MET A 1 22.37 49.69 11.20
CA MET A 1 21.76 50.65 10.23
C MET A 1 20.32 50.21 10.00
N PRO A 2 19.38 51.13 9.67
CA PRO A 2 17.95 50.86 9.81
C PRO A 2 17.38 49.94 8.73
N GLU A 3 16.25 49.31 9.06
CA GLU A 3 15.48 48.43 8.20
C GLU A 3 14.82 49.17 7.03
N THR A 4 14.61 48.47 5.91
CA THR A 4 13.88 48.97 4.73
C THR A 4 12.57 48.18 4.58
N PRO A 5 11.40 48.82 4.40
CA PRO A 5 10.12 48.10 4.35
C PRO A 5 9.88 47.39 3.02
N LEU A 6 9.17 46.26 3.07
CA LEU A 6 8.72 45.48 1.91
C LEU A 6 7.54 46.16 1.17
N PRO A 7 7.46 46.06 -0.17
CA PRO A 7 6.34 46.58 -0.95
C PRO A 7 5.11 45.64 -0.94
N PRO A 8 3.89 46.18 -1.18
CA PRO A 8 2.66 45.38 -1.12
C PRO A 8 2.50 44.44 -2.32
N ARG A 9 1.98 43.24 -2.09
CA ARG A 9 1.57 42.30 -3.15
C ARG A 9 0.33 42.85 -3.87
N ARG A 10 0.28 42.71 -5.20
CA ARG A 10 -0.92 42.98 -6.01
C ARG A 10 -1.77 41.71 -6.08
N SER A 11 -3.05 41.83 -5.76
CA SER A 11 -4.06 40.81 -6.07
C SER A 11 -4.52 40.96 -7.50
N THR A 12 -4.48 39.89 -8.30
CA THR A 12 -5.21 39.78 -9.55
C THR A 12 -6.61 39.23 -9.25
N HIS A 13 -7.62 40.09 -9.32
CA HIS A 13 -9.01 39.64 -9.37
C HIS A 13 -9.32 39.07 -10.76
N ILE A 14 -9.97 37.91 -10.78
CA ILE A 14 -10.68 37.40 -11.96
C ILE A 14 -12.15 37.73 -11.73
N GLU A 15 -12.77 38.40 -12.70
CA GLU A 15 -14.18 38.81 -12.65
C GLU A 15 -14.98 37.90 -13.60
N PHE A 16 -16.09 37.34 -13.11
CA PHE A 16 -16.89 36.34 -13.80
C PHE A 16 -18.18 36.98 -14.32
N ASP A 17 -18.45 36.89 -15.63
CA ASP A 17 -19.72 37.33 -16.22
C ASP A 17 -20.70 36.14 -16.29
N PRO A 18 -21.78 36.15 -15.49
CA PRO A 18 -22.72 35.02 -15.42
C PRO A 18 -23.66 34.89 -16.63
N ALA A 19 -23.54 35.73 -17.66
CA ALA A 19 -24.45 35.73 -18.80
C ALA A 19 -24.02 34.84 -20.00
N THR A 20 -22.75 34.41 -20.10
CA THR A 20 -22.25 33.74 -21.31
C THR A 20 -21.41 32.47 -21.09
N GLY A 21 -20.89 32.21 -19.88
CA GLY A 21 -20.31 30.92 -19.51
C GLY A 21 -19.00 30.52 -20.23
N ASP A 22 -18.25 31.46 -20.80
CA ASP A 22 -17.01 31.21 -21.53
C ASP A 22 -15.83 32.05 -20.97
N THR A 23 -14.68 31.42 -20.75
CA THR A 23 -13.50 32.01 -20.06
C THR A 23 -12.35 32.28 -21.03
N THR A 24 -12.54 33.26 -21.93
CA THR A 24 -11.49 33.67 -22.88
C THR A 24 -10.45 34.61 -22.27
N VAL A 25 -9.18 34.17 -22.21
CA VAL A 25 -8.03 35.02 -21.85
C VAL A 25 -7.49 35.74 -23.11
N PRO A 26 -7.44 37.09 -23.15
CA PRO A 26 -6.95 37.80 -24.33
C PRO A 26 -5.41 37.84 -24.39
N ALA A 27 -4.82 37.09 -25.32
CA ALA A 27 -3.39 37.18 -25.60
C ALA A 27 -3.02 38.48 -26.36
N LYS A 28 -2.04 39.23 -25.86
CA LYS A 28 -1.33 40.28 -26.62
C LYS A 28 0.16 40.27 -26.29
N PRO A 29 1.07 40.42 -27.28
CA PRO A 29 2.49 40.23 -27.07
C PRO A 29 3.16 41.49 -26.50
N ILE A 30 4.15 41.30 -25.63
CA ILE A 30 5.04 42.37 -25.18
C ILE A 30 6.49 41.94 -25.43
N THR A 31 7.12 42.61 -26.38
CA THR A 31 8.57 42.59 -26.60
C THR A 31 9.26 43.41 -25.51
N HIS A 32 10.20 42.83 -24.75
CA HIS A 32 11.29 43.61 -24.16
C HIS A 32 12.57 42.76 -23.97
N GLU A 33 13.67 43.30 -24.45
CA GLU A 33 15.01 42.71 -24.52
C GLU A 33 15.86 43.19 -23.32
N PRO A 34 16.54 42.31 -22.56
CA PRO A 34 17.43 42.72 -21.48
C PRO A 34 18.90 42.81 -21.96
N GLN A 35 19.50 44.01 -21.87
CA GLN A 35 20.91 44.19 -22.21
C GLN A 35 21.86 43.59 -21.16
N LEU A 36 22.68 42.63 -21.57
CA LEU A 36 23.78 42.07 -20.78
C LEU A 36 25.10 42.81 -21.04
N ARG A 37 25.74 43.33 -19.98
CA ARG A 37 27.14 43.79 -20.03
C ARG A 37 28.10 42.60 -19.88
N PRO A 38 29.20 42.53 -20.65
CA PRO A 38 30.13 41.39 -20.60
C PRO A 38 31.14 41.50 -19.44
N ARG A 39 31.56 40.35 -18.92
CA ARG A 39 32.82 40.16 -18.16
C ARG A 39 33.80 39.31 -19.01
N PRO A 40 35.13 39.45 -18.79
CA PRO A 40 36.14 39.05 -19.79
C PRO A 40 36.45 37.54 -19.80
N ARG A 41 36.87 37.04 -20.97
CA ARG A 41 37.36 35.66 -21.17
C ARG A 41 38.84 35.51 -20.77
N PRO A 42 39.26 34.36 -20.24
CA PRO A 42 40.66 33.95 -20.24
C PRO A 42 41.15 33.65 -21.67
N GLN A 43 42.46 33.84 -21.91
CA GLN A 43 43.09 33.52 -23.19
C GLN A 43 43.56 32.06 -23.24
N VAL A 44 43.38 31.40 -24.38
CA VAL A 44 44.06 30.15 -24.74
C VAL A 44 44.81 30.38 -26.05
N PRO A 45 46.12 30.10 -26.15
CA PRO A 45 46.86 30.25 -27.39
C PRO A 45 46.61 29.08 -28.35
N ALA A 46 46.55 29.35 -29.65
CA ALA A 46 46.35 28.36 -30.70
C ALA A 46 47.57 28.24 -31.63
N SER A 47 47.89 27.01 -32.05
CA SER A 47 48.66 26.55 -33.24
C SER A 47 48.99 25.07 -33.01
N GLY A 48 48.91 24.11 -33.93
CA GLY A 48 48.82 24.07 -35.39
C GLY A 48 48.64 22.59 -35.84
N PRO A 49 48.78 22.24 -37.13
CA PRO A 49 47.97 21.16 -37.73
C PRO A 49 48.56 19.73 -37.80
N LEU A 50 47.65 18.80 -38.12
CA LEU A 50 47.83 17.37 -38.45
C LEU A 50 48.96 17.06 -39.45
N PRO A 51 49.40 15.78 -39.49
CA PRO A 51 49.11 15.01 -40.71
C PRO A 51 48.59 13.57 -40.49
N ARG A 52 47.94 13.02 -41.53
CA ARG A 52 47.59 11.60 -41.70
C ARG A 52 48.80 10.78 -42.18
N SER A 53 48.90 9.50 -41.81
CA SER A 53 49.11 8.42 -42.80
C SER A 53 48.93 6.99 -42.26
N ALA A 54 48.74 6.07 -43.21
CA ALA A 54 48.80 4.60 -43.24
C ALA A 54 49.75 3.88 -42.24
N ALA A 55 49.74 2.55 -42.03
CA ALA A 55 48.88 1.38 -42.27
C ALA A 55 49.79 0.12 -42.09
N VAL A 56 49.20 -1.09 -41.98
CA VAL A 56 49.87 -2.43 -42.08
C VAL A 56 50.80 -2.85 -40.93
N GLY A 57 50.68 -4.11 -40.47
CA GLY A 57 51.67 -4.75 -39.58
C GLY A 57 51.18 -6.02 -38.86
N THR A 58 51.33 -7.19 -39.46
CA THR A 58 50.94 -8.50 -38.91
C THR A 58 52.08 -9.27 -38.19
N ALA A 59 51.68 -10.13 -37.24
CA ALA A 59 52.21 -11.49 -36.96
C ALA A 59 53.20 -11.79 -35.80
N ALA A 60 53.04 -13.02 -35.29
CA ALA A 60 53.90 -13.88 -34.44
C ALA A 60 54.17 -13.44 -32.97
N ARG A 61 53.96 -14.26 -31.91
CA ARG A 61 54.32 -15.66 -31.56
C ARG A 61 55.83 -15.90 -31.25
N SER A 62 56.10 -16.16 -29.96
CA SER A 62 56.99 -17.16 -29.29
C SER A 62 56.78 -16.92 -27.77
N SER A 63 56.55 -17.87 -26.85
CA SER A 63 57.36 -19.03 -26.42
C SER A 63 58.74 -18.60 -25.86
N GLU A 64 59.28 -19.09 -24.74
CA GLU A 64 59.02 -20.31 -23.94
C GLU A 64 59.57 -20.17 -22.50
N ALA A 65 59.00 -20.96 -21.55
CA ALA A 65 59.69 -21.76 -20.51
C ALA A 65 60.59 -21.09 -19.42
N GLU A 66 60.90 -21.70 -18.26
CA GLU A 66 60.64 -23.07 -17.75
C GLU A 66 60.61 -23.14 -16.20
N GLU A 67 60.01 -24.20 -15.66
CA GLU A 67 60.14 -24.71 -14.27
C GLU A 67 61.47 -25.53 -14.14
N PRO A 68 61.82 -26.42 -13.15
CA PRO A 68 61.00 -27.26 -12.23
C PRO A 68 61.60 -27.34 -10.78
N ALA A 69 61.38 -28.30 -9.84
CA ALA A 69 60.80 -29.65 -9.87
C ALA A 69 60.41 -30.25 -8.48
N THR A 70 59.38 -31.13 -8.46
CA THR A 70 59.20 -32.41 -7.69
C THR A 70 59.50 -32.57 -6.17
N GLY A 71 58.81 -33.42 -5.39
CA GLY A 71 57.64 -34.30 -5.67
C GLY A 71 57.47 -35.50 -4.69
N LEU A 72 56.43 -36.34 -4.90
CA LEU A 72 56.18 -37.72 -4.37
C LEU A 72 55.93 -37.93 -2.84
N ARG A 73 55.30 -39.01 -2.32
CA ARG A 73 54.21 -39.95 -2.73
C ARG A 73 53.90 -40.96 -1.57
N THR A 74 52.74 -41.65 -1.60
CA THR A 74 52.39 -42.98 -0.98
C THR A 74 51.58 -43.11 0.33
N ARG A 75 50.92 -44.28 0.44
CA ARG A 75 49.94 -44.84 1.41
C ARG A 75 50.49 -46.22 1.88
N PRO A 76 50.12 -46.81 3.04
CA PRO A 76 49.04 -47.82 3.06
C PRO A 76 48.25 -47.91 4.40
N ALA A 77 47.54 -49.03 4.65
CA ALA A 77 46.45 -49.17 5.65
C ALA A 77 46.64 -50.31 6.68
N SER A 78 45.84 -50.32 7.77
CA SER A 78 45.16 -51.50 8.42
C SER A 78 44.69 -51.20 9.86
N GLY A 79 43.54 -51.77 10.31
CA GLY A 79 43.17 -51.86 11.75
C GLY A 79 41.66 -51.91 12.08
N VAL A 80 41.20 -52.99 12.72
CA VAL A 80 39.82 -53.28 13.23
C VAL A 80 39.98 -53.74 14.69
N PRO A 81 39.16 -53.30 15.68
CA PRO A 81 37.83 -53.86 16.02
C PRO A 81 36.80 -52.77 16.48
N THR A 82 35.56 -53.01 16.97
CA THR A 82 34.83 -54.22 17.45
C THR A 82 33.29 -54.08 17.22
N ARG A 83 32.46 -54.97 17.78
CA ARG A 83 30.97 -54.91 17.93
C ARG A 83 30.61 -55.29 19.39
N PRO A 84 29.42 -54.95 19.95
CA PRO A 84 28.17 -55.72 19.73
C PRO A 84 26.91 -54.84 19.53
N MET A 85 26.01 -55.15 18.59
CA MET A 85 24.79 -55.99 18.71
C MET A 85 23.65 -55.46 19.60
N LEU A 86 22.53 -55.11 18.95
CA LEU A 86 21.22 -55.66 19.27
C LEU A 86 20.48 -55.98 17.96
N GLN A 87 19.67 -57.04 17.96
CA GLN A 87 18.92 -57.59 16.80
C GLN A 87 17.57 -58.12 17.29
N VAL A 88 16.49 -57.79 16.58
CA VAL A 88 15.29 -58.62 16.28
C VAL A 88 14.71 -57.98 15.00
N ASP A 89 14.80 -58.59 13.81
CA ASP A 89 13.84 -59.53 13.18
C ASP A 89 12.37 -59.02 13.20
N GLY A 90 11.52 -59.12 12.17
CA GLY A 90 11.63 -59.72 10.83
C GLY A 90 10.21 -60.07 10.32
N GLY A 91 9.92 -59.99 9.01
CA GLY A 91 8.57 -60.32 8.50
C GLY A 91 8.34 -60.01 7.01
N ASP A 92 8.62 -61.00 6.15
CA ASP A 92 8.45 -60.95 4.68
C ASP A 92 6.99 -60.96 4.18
N GLY A 93 6.80 -60.59 2.90
CA GLY A 93 5.54 -60.84 2.18
C GLY A 93 5.42 -60.22 0.78
N GLY A 94 6.33 -60.53 -0.16
CA GLY A 94 6.31 -59.96 -1.51
C GLY A 94 5.57 -60.79 -2.59
N ALA A 95 5.22 -60.15 -3.70
CA ALA A 95 5.04 -60.77 -5.03
C ALA A 95 5.16 -59.69 -6.15
N THR A 96 5.67 -60.09 -7.33
CA THR A 96 6.27 -59.19 -8.35
C THR A 96 5.56 -59.30 -9.74
N PRO A 97 6.00 -58.64 -10.85
CA PRO A 97 5.10 -58.08 -11.88
C PRO A 97 5.14 -58.83 -13.23
N PRO A 98 4.65 -58.20 -14.32
CA PRO A 98 5.55 -57.73 -15.40
C PRO A 98 5.20 -56.30 -15.87
N ALA A 99 6.09 -55.41 -16.35
CA ALA A 99 7.29 -55.47 -17.20
C ALA A 99 7.03 -55.40 -18.72
N GLY A 100 7.59 -54.35 -19.36
CA GLY A 100 7.71 -54.17 -20.82
C GLY A 100 6.97 -52.95 -21.40
N ALA A 101 7.51 -52.08 -22.25
CA ALA A 101 8.84 -51.49 -22.49
C ALA A 101 8.80 -50.73 -23.85
N ALA A 102 9.33 -49.49 -23.87
CA ALA A 102 9.98 -48.80 -25.00
C ALA A 102 9.21 -48.38 -26.29
N GLY A 103 9.69 -47.26 -26.88
CA GLY A 103 9.37 -46.77 -28.25
C GLY A 103 8.38 -45.60 -28.27
N ALA A 104 8.75 -44.30 -28.26
CA ALA A 104 9.66 -43.51 -29.11
C ALA A 104 9.06 -43.03 -30.46
N ALA A 105 9.48 -41.83 -30.86
CA ALA A 105 9.30 -41.11 -32.14
C ALA A 105 8.12 -40.12 -32.29
N ASP A 106 8.51 -38.94 -32.76
CA ASP A 106 7.75 -37.76 -33.16
C ASP A 106 6.59 -38.00 -34.15
N ALA A 107 5.55 -37.15 -34.08
CA ALA A 107 5.33 -36.10 -35.10
C ALA A 107 3.97 -35.40 -34.95
N THR A 108 3.99 -34.07 -34.78
CA THR A 108 2.94 -33.19 -35.34
C THR A 108 3.39 -32.77 -36.76
N PRO A 109 2.48 -32.55 -37.75
CA PRO A 109 1.74 -31.27 -37.76
C PRO A 109 0.36 -31.22 -38.47
N ALA A 110 -0.40 -30.18 -38.08
CA ALA A 110 -1.23 -29.30 -38.92
C ALA A 110 -2.55 -29.74 -39.61
N LYS A 111 -3.62 -29.03 -39.21
CA LYS A 111 -4.60 -28.31 -40.06
C LYS A 111 -5.41 -29.10 -41.13
N ARG A 112 -6.73 -29.26 -40.91
CA ARG A 112 -7.78 -28.33 -41.46
C ARG A 112 -9.25 -28.79 -41.25
N ARG A 113 -10.10 -27.77 -40.99
CA ARG A 113 -11.55 -27.63 -41.30
C ARG A 113 -12.53 -28.53 -40.51
N ARG A 114 -13.50 -27.99 -39.74
CA ARG A 114 -14.65 -27.07 -39.98
C ARG A 114 -15.94 -27.85 -40.35
N THR A 115 -16.98 -27.64 -39.54
CA THR A 115 -18.43 -27.86 -39.78
C THR A 115 -18.98 -29.28 -40.03
N VAL A 116 -19.76 -29.79 -39.06
CA VAL A 116 -21.06 -30.45 -39.27
C VAL A 116 -22.07 -29.87 -38.27
N LEU A 117 -23.34 -29.80 -38.67
CA LEU A 117 -24.43 -29.04 -38.03
C LEU A 117 -25.50 -30.00 -37.46
N ILE A 118 -26.11 -29.65 -36.31
CA ILE A 118 -27.48 -29.95 -35.84
C ILE A 118 -28.12 -31.32 -36.17
N ALA A 119 -28.50 -32.07 -35.13
CA ALA A 119 -29.83 -32.69 -34.99
C ALA A 119 -30.06 -33.32 -33.61
N MET A 120 -31.03 -32.81 -32.83
CA MET A 120 -32.17 -33.55 -32.21
C MET A 120 -32.79 -32.79 -31.03
N VAL A 121 -34.00 -32.26 -31.26
CA VAL A 121 -34.98 -31.90 -30.21
C VAL A 121 -36.36 -32.32 -30.72
N ALA A 122 -37.08 -33.14 -29.94
CA ALA A 122 -38.54 -33.38 -29.90
C ALA A 122 -38.81 -34.82 -29.44
N VAL A 123 -40.06 -35.10 -28.99
CA VAL A 123 -40.57 -36.42 -28.53
C VAL A 123 -40.05 -36.74 -27.10
N ILE A 124 -40.82 -36.68 -26.00
CA ILE A 124 -42.29 -36.82 -25.80
C ILE A 124 -42.85 -35.85 -24.74
N THR A 125 -43.94 -35.16 -25.07
CA THR A 125 -44.90 -34.53 -24.13
C THR A 125 -46.13 -35.42 -23.94
N VAL A 126 -46.12 -36.35 -22.98
CA VAL A 126 -47.31 -37.11 -22.54
C VAL A 126 -47.17 -37.47 -21.06
N LEU A 127 -47.93 -36.78 -20.19
CA LEU A 127 -48.63 -37.30 -18.99
C LEU A 127 -49.04 -36.14 -18.05
N LEU A 128 -50.10 -35.42 -18.45
CA LEU A 128 -50.94 -34.65 -17.56
C LEU A 128 -52.34 -35.28 -17.59
N GLY A 129 -52.95 -35.54 -16.44
CA GLY A 129 -54.42 -35.71 -16.33
C GLY A 129 -54.98 -37.09 -15.94
N SER A 130 -54.72 -37.56 -14.72
CA SER A 130 -55.63 -38.33 -13.84
C SER A 130 -54.86 -38.66 -12.56
N LEU A 131 -55.39 -38.61 -11.33
CA LEU A 131 -56.76 -38.92 -10.90
C LEU A 131 -57.07 -38.19 -9.56
N ALA A 132 -58.33 -37.85 -9.32
CA ALA A 132 -58.79 -37.30 -8.03
C ALA A 132 -59.85 -38.21 -7.38
N ALA A 133 -59.81 -38.30 -6.04
CA ALA A 133 -60.78 -38.90 -5.12
C ALA A 133 -61.08 -40.41 -5.21
N VAL A 134 -60.86 -41.16 -4.11
CA VAL A 134 -61.92 -41.55 -3.14
C VAL A 134 -61.29 -42.21 -1.89
N THR A 135 -61.63 -41.59 -0.76
CA THR A 135 -61.45 -41.89 0.69
C THR A 135 -61.00 -43.26 1.25
N ALA A 136 -60.12 -43.12 2.26
CA ALA A 136 -60.17 -43.70 3.63
C ALA A 136 -59.77 -45.17 3.91
N GLY A 137 -58.78 -45.31 4.81
CA GLY A 137 -58.38 -46.59 5.41
C GLY A 137 -57.32 -46.46 6.52
N ILE A 138 -57.78 -46.22 7.76
CA ILE A 138 -57.06 -46.38 9.04
C ILE A 138 -55.99 -45.32 9.37
N ALA A 139 -56.33 -44.47 10.33
CA ALA A 139 -55.42 -43.62 11.09
C ALA A 139 -54.81 -44.34 12.32
N SER A 140 -53.98 -43.60 13.08
CA SER A 140 -53.56 -43.85 14.48
C SER A 140 -52.22 -44.57 14.72
N SER A 141 -51.12 -43.82 14.74
CA SER A 141 -49.97 -44.06 15.66
C SER A 141 -48.89 -42.96 15.72
N MET A 142 -48.99 -41.86 14.96
CA MET A 142 -47.99 -40.77 14.95
C MET A 142 -48.67 -39.40 15.10
N SER A 143 -49.05 -39.05 16.33
CA SER A 143 -49.51 -37.70 16.68
C SER A 143 -48.97 -37.32 18.05
N ASP A 144 -47.65 -37.10 18.09
CA ASP A 144 -46.97 -36.17 18.98
C ASP A 144 -45.64 -35.77 18.30
N LYS A 145 -45.30 -34.48 18.32
CA LYS A 145 -44.17 -33.82 17.62
C LYS A 145 -44.29 -33.66 16.09
N ALA A 146 -45.11 -32.70 15.66
CA ALA A 146 -44.88 -31.90 14.46
C ALA A 146 -45.68 -30.58 14.55
N ALA A 147 -45.16 -29.62 15.30
CA ALA A 147 -45.70 -28.26 15.41
C ALA A 147 -44.54 -27.26 15.43
N GLU A 148 -43.77 -27.25 14.34
CA GLU A 148 -42.77 -26.23 14.07
C GLU A 148 -43.41 -25.19 13.15
N ALA A 149 -43.45 -23.94 13.62
CA ALA A 149 -44.19 -22.89 12.95
C ALA A 149 -43.47 -22.49 11.66
N ALA A 150 -44.16 -22.62 10.51
CA ALA A 150 -43.70 -22.00 9.29
C ALA A 150 -43.66 -20.48 9.49
N ALA A 151 -42.46 -19.91 9.57
CA ALA A 151 -42.27 -18.47 9.61
C ALA A 151 -42.91 -17.85 8.34
N PRO A 152 -43.63 -16.72 8.45
CA PRO A 152 -44.11 -16.01 7.27
C PRO A 152 -42.89 -15.57 6.43
N PRO A 153 -43.04 -15.46 5.09
CA PRO A 153 -41.95 -14.96 4.24
C PRO A 153 -41.50 -13.60 4.76
N ALA A 154 -40.18 -13.42 4.88
CA ALA A 154 -39.60 -12.17 5.34
C ALA A 154 -40.18 -11.01 4.52
N ALA A 155 -40.84 -10.08 5.22
CA ALA A 155 -41.34 -8.88 4.56
C ALA A 155 -40.13 -8.14 4.01
N VAL A 156 -40.11 -7.88 2.71
CA VAL A 156 -39.11 -6.99 2.09
C VAL A 156 -39.15 -5.69 2.88
N ALA A 157 -38.08 -5.41 3.62
CA ALA A 157 -37.99 -4.22 4.44
C ALA A 157 -38.19 -3.03 3.51
N LYS A 158 -39.16 -2.16 3.83
CA LYS A 158 -39.25 -0.90 3.12
C LYS A 158 -37.97 -0.14 3.41
N GLU A 159 -37.28 0.24 2.35
CA GLU A 159 -36.18 1.19 2.39
C GLU A 159 -36.63 2.40 3.24
N PRO A 160 -35.81 2.82 4.23
CA PRO A 160 -36.18 3.92 5.11
C PRO A 160 -36.40 5.19 4.29
N ALA A 161 -37.31 6.05 4.73
CA ALA A 161 -37.49 7.34 4.09
C ALA A 161 -36.17 8.15 4.20
N PRO A 162 -35.77 8.90 3.15
CA PRO A 162 -34.60 9.76 3.23
C PRO A 162 -34.66 10.70 4.42
N ILE A 163 -33.51 10.90 5.07
CA ILE A 163 -33.30 11.81 6.18
C ILE A 163 -33.48 13.24 5.67
N GLU A 164 -34.47 13.94 6.21
CA GLU A 164 -34.56 15.40 6.08
C GLU A 164 -33.54 16.02 7.04
N PHE A 165 -32.45 16.58 6.50
CA PHE A 165 -31.39 17.17 7.33
C PHE A 165 -31.88 18.45 8.03
N PRO A 166 -31.73 18.57 9.36
CA PRO A 166 -32.08 19.80 10.07
C PRO A 166 -31.08 20.91 9.72
N LYS A 167 -31.56 22.15 9.61
CA LYS A 167 -30.66 23.31 9.47
C LYS A 167 -29.87 23.57 10.75
N ASP A 168 -28.63 24.03 10.62
CA ASP A 168 -27.87 24.50 11.76
C ASP A 168 -28.51 25.74 12.38
N THR A 169 -28.51 25.79 13.71
CA THR A 169 -29.09 26.88 14.50
C THR A 169 -28.01 27.54 15.35
N PRO A 170 -27.07 28.30 14.73
CA PRO A 170 -26.02 28.99 15.48
C PRO A 170 -26.62 30.06 16.41
N ALA A 171 -25.87 30.41 17.46
CA ALA A 171 -26.31 31.34 18.48
C ALA A 171 -26.39 32.79 17.93
N ALA A 172 -27.16 33.67 18.57
CA ALA A 172 -27.22 35.08 18.14
C ALA A 172 -25.90 35.85 18.39
N ALA A 173 -25.10 35.38 19.35
CA ALA A 173 -23.76 35.83 19.68
C ALA A 173 -22.95 34.64 20.22
N ALA A 174 -21.62 34.72 20.18
CA ALA A 174 -20.79 33.69 20.80
C ALA A 174 -20.87 33.76 22.33
N GLY A 175 -20.74 32.61 23.01
CA GLY A 175 -20.71 32.52 24.46
C GLY A 175 -19.44 33.16 25.08
N ALA A 176 -19.32 33.10 26.41
CA ALA A 176 -18.19 33.71 27.11
C ALA A 176 -16.86 33.00 26.82
N GLY A 177 -15.77 33.77 26.79
CA GLY A 177 -14.41 33.26 26.67
C GLY A 177 -13.75 32.96 28.04
N PRO A 178 -12.65 32.18 28.07
CA PRO A 178 -11.99 31.53 26.94
C PRO A 178 -12.85 30.41 26.34
N CYS A 179 -12.73 30.18 25.03
CA CYS A 179 -13.58 29.21 24.35
C CYS A 179 -13.19 27.76 24.70
N THR A 180 -14.19 26.90 24.83
CA THR A 180 -14.03 25.46 24.95
C THR A 180 -13.41 24.92 23.66
N SER A 181 -12.26 24.27 23.76
CA SER A 181 -11.60 23.63 22.61
C SER A 181 -12.11 22.21 22.41
N VAL A 182 -12.62 21.94 21.20
CA VAL A 182 -12.95 20.61 20.69
C VAL A 182 -11.84 20.21 19.73
N ARG A 183 -11.02 19.23 20.08
CA ARG A 183 -9.92 18.75 19.23
C ARG A 183 -10.36 17.46 18.56
N VAL A 184 -10.47 17.48 17.23
CA VAL A 184 -10.91 16.34 16.42
C VAL A 184 -9.69 15.66 15.83
N LEU A 185 -9.46 14.39 16.17
CA LEU A 185 -8.48 13.54 15.51
C LEU A 185 -9.17 12.77 14.38
N SER A 186 -8.84 13.10 13.12
CA SER A 186 -9.37 12.43 11.93
C SER A 186 -8.43 11.36 11.37
N SER A 187 -8.92 10.53 10.44
CA SER A 187 -8.04 9.81 9.50
C SER A 187 -7.29 10.79 8.57
N PHE A 188 -6.33 10.29 7.78
CA PHE A 188 -5.67 11.11 6.76
C PHE A 188 -6.60 11.44 5.59
N GLU A 189 -7.38 10.46 5.16
CA GLU A 189 -8.42 10.52 4.12
C GLU A 189 -9.47 11.58 4.48
N ASN A 190 -9.89 11.59 5.76
CA ASN A 190 -10.93 12.47 6.32
C ASN A 190 -10.46 13.89 6.62
N ALA A 191 -9.16 14.18 6.54
CA ALA A 191 -8.62 15.48 6.96
C ALA A 191 -9.27 16.67 6.24
N GLU A 192 -9.44 16.63 4.91
CA GLU A 192 -10.08 17.72 4.14
C GLU A 192 -11.55 17.94 4.56
N MET A 193 -12.32 16.86 4.74
CA MET A 193 -13.71 16.95 5.20
C MET A 193 -13.80 17.55 6.61
N VAL A 194 -12.97 17.06 7.53
CA VAL A 194 -13.01 17.48 8.94
C VAL A 194 -12.47 18.90 9.13
N GLU A 195 -11.45 19.32 8.38
CA GLU A 195 -10.97 20.70 8.32
C GLU A 195 -12.06 21.65 7.78
N ASN A 196 -12.76 21.26 6.72
CA ASN A 196 -13.86 22.06 6.16
C ASN A 196 -15.07 22.13 7.11
N LEU A 197 -15.44 21.03 7.77
CA LEU A 197 -16.50 21.00 8.80
C LEU A 197 -16.14 21.88 10.01
N ALA A 198 -14.91 21.76 10.52
CA ALA A 198 -14.42 22.59 11.62
C ALA A 198 -14.43 24.09 11.26
N LYS A 199 -14.00 24.43 10.04
CA LYS A 199 -14.04 25.79 9.51
C LYS A 199 -15.48 26.32 9.43
N ALA A 200 -16.39 25.59 8.78
CA ALA A 200 -17.80 25.99 8.64
C ALA A 200 -18.50 26.13 10.00
N TYR A 201 -18.16 25.25 10.97
CA TYR A 201 -18.64 25.35 12.35
C TYR A 201 -18.15 26.64 13.04
N ASN A 202 -16.83 26.90 12.96
CA ASN A 202 -16.15 28.04 13.60
C ASN A 202 -16.50 29.41 12.99
N GLU A 203 -16.94 29.45 11.72
CA GLU A 203 -17.39 30.69 11.06
C GLU A 203 -18.72 31.24 11.63
N LYS A 204 -19.42 30.48 12.46
CA LYS A 204 -20.66 30.91 13.12
C LYS A 204 -20.46 31.19 14.61
N PRO A 205 -21.18 32.15 15.21
CA PRO A 205 -21.27 32.27 16.66
C PRO A 205 -21.79 30.99 17.33
N ARG A 206 -21.01 30.46 18.28
CA ARG A 206 -21.34 29.29 19.10
C ARG A 206 -21.48 29.70 20.56
N ASP A 207 -22.54 29.24 21.21
CA ASP A 207 -22.76 29.37 22.66
C ASP A 207 -23.27 28.03 23.17
N VAL A 208 -22.39 27.28 23.83
CA VAL A 208 -22.69 25.97 24.43
C VAL A 208 -22.44 26.09 25.92
N ASP A 209 -23.50 25.91 26.72
CA ASP A 209 -23.50 26.10 28.17
C ASP A 209 -22.85 27.43 28.63
N GLY A 210 -23.17 28.52 27.92
CA GLY A 210 -22.68 29.88 28.20
C GLY A 210 -21.24 30.16 27.75
N SER A 211 -20.61 29.22 27.01
CA SER A 211 -19.20 29.28 26.61
C SER A 211 -19.09 29.30 25.09
N CYS A 212 -18.16 30.10 24.54
CA CYS A 212 -17.83 29.99 23.11
C CYS A 212 -17.12 28.65 22.85
N VAL A 213 -17.21 28.14 21.62
CA VAL A 213 -16.58 26.89 21.19
C VAL A 213 -15.60 27.17 20.06
N THR A 214 -14.50 26.43 20.00
CA THR A 214 -13.58 26.43 18.87
C THR A 214 -13.15 25.00 18.56
N VAL A 215 -13.39 24.56 17.33
CA VAL A 215 -12.96 23.25 16.83
C VAL A 215 -11.58 23.38 16.21
N THR A 216 -10.67 22.49 16.56
CA THR A 216 -9.35 22.34 15.92
C THR A 216 -9.14 20.90 15.48
N THR A 217 -8.34 20.69 14.45
CA THR A 217 -8.16 19.39 13.81
C THR A 217 -6.71 18.88 13.94
N SER A 218 -6.58 17.57 14.03
CA SER A 218 -5.34 16.82 13.83
C SER A 218 -5.68 15.52 13.09
N LYS A 219 -4.68 14.80 12.59
CA LYS A 219 -4.88 13.63 11.73
C LYS A 219 -3.84 12.54 12.01
N SER A 220 -4.23 11.28 11.89
CA SER A 220 -3.39 10.08 12.00
C SER A 220 -3.95 8.96 11.11
N LYS A 221 -3.23 7.85 10.95
CA LYS A 221 -3.77 6.62 10.33
C LYS A 221 -4.80 6.01 11.27
N SER A 222 -5.92 5.49 10.77
CA SER A 222 -7.01 5.06 11.65
C SER A 222 -6.67 3.86 12.53
N GLY A 223 -5.89 2.87 12.06
CA GLY A 223 -5.40 1.79 12.93
C GLY A 223 -4.42 2.26 14.01
N VAL A 224 -3.53 3.21 13.69
CA VAL A 224 -2.64 3.82 14.70
C VAL A 224 -3.44 4.61 15.73
N ALA A 225 -4.46 5.36 15.30
CA ALA A 225 -5.37 6.06 16.20
C ALA A 225 -6.22 5.09 17.06
N ALA A 226 -6.47 3.86 16.58
CA ALA A 226 -7.15 2.83 17.36
C ALA A 226 -6.27 2.24 18.46
N GLU A 227 -4.97 1.99 18.18
CA GLU A 227 -4.00 1.66 19.24
C GLU A 227 -3.92 2.77 20.29
N ASP A 228 -3.88 4.04 19.85
CA ASP A 228 -3.89 5.18 20.76
C ASP A 228 -5.18 5.24 21.58
N ALA A 229 -6.34 4.95 20.98
CA ALA A 229 -7.62 4.87 21.67
C ALA A 229 -7.63 3.76 22.74
N ALA A 230 -7.14 2.55 22.42
CA ALA A 230 -6.96 1.46 23.37
C ALA A 230 -6.03 1.87 24.53
N ALA A 231 -4.98 2.65 24.22
CA ALA A 231 -4.07 3.24 25.20
C ALA A 231 -4.61 4.54 25.84
N SER A 232 -5.92 4.85 25.73
CA SER A 232 -6.56 6.06 26.28
C SER A 232 -5.88 7.38 25.87
N PHE A 233 -5.43 7.45 24.62
CA PHE A 233 -4.61 8.51 24.01
C PHE A 233 -3.40 8.93 24.87
N SER A 234 -2.85 8.00 25.67
CA SER A 234 -1.78 8.31 26.63
C SER A 234 -0.44 8.70 25.98
N ARG A 235 -0.24 8.36 24.70
CA ARG A 235 0.90 8.84 23.89
C ARG A 235 0.85 10.35 23.61
N PHE A 236 -0.35 10.96 23.60
CA PHE A 236 -0.52 12.39 23.42
C PHE A 236 -0.28 13.15 24.73
N ALA A 237 0.33 14.34 24.62
CA ALA A 237 0.37 15.32 25.71
C ALA A 237 -1.07 15.67 26.16
N ALA A 238 -1.26 15.90 27.46
CA ALA A 238 -2.60 16.01 28.07
C ALA A 238 -3.46 17.15 27.47
N ASP A 239 -2.81 18.24 27.03
CA ASP A 239 -3.45 19.36 26.34
C ASP A 239 -3.79 19.06 24.87
N GLN A 240 -3.15 18.06 24.25
CA GLN A 240 -3.30 17.67 22.84
C GLN A 240 -4.24 16.46 22.64
N ARG A 241 -4.49 15.63 23.67
CA ARG A 241 -5.39 14.45 23.59
C ARG A 241 -6.77 14.83 23.00
N PRO A 242 -7.28 14.15 21.96
CA PRO A 242 -8.54 14.52 21.30
C PRO A 242 -9.77 14.57 22.25
N THR A 243 -10.79 15.33 21.86
CA THR A 243 -12.16 15.23 22.44
C THR A 243 -13.11 14.44 21.54
N VAL A 244 -12.81 14.39 20.24
CA VAL A 244 -13.57 13.63 19.23
C VAL A 244 -12.55 12.85 18.41
N TRP A 245 -12.85 11.58 18.15
CA TRP A 245 -12.15 10.74 17.19
C TRP A 245 -13.06 10.52 15.98
N LEU A 246 -12.52 10.64 14.77
CA LEU A 246 -13.25 10.49 13.52
C LEU A 246 -12.42 9.64 12.54
N PRO A 247 -12.32 8.32 12.76
CA PRO A 247 -11.66 7.41 11.83
C PRO A 247 -12.45 7.32 10.51
N ASP A 248 -11.82 6.73 9.50
CA ASP A 248 -12.46 6.37 8.22
C ASP A 248 -13.59 5.33 8.39
N SER A 249 -13.47 4.40 9.34
CA SER A 249 -14.54 3.43 9.63
C SER A 249 -14.75 3.07 11.11
N SER A 250 -15.98 2.67 11.43
CA SER A 250 -16.37 1.96 12.65
C SER A 250 -15.62 0.63 12.87
N MET A 251 -14.99 0.06 11.85
CA MET A 251 -14.15 -1.14 11.96
C MET A 251 -13.13 -1.00 13.11
N TRP A 252 -12.48 0.16 13.21
CA TRP A 252 -11.42 0.45 14.19
C TRP A 252 -11.87 0.49 15.65
N LEU A 253 -13.17 0.44 15.93
CA LEU A 253 -13.67 0.22 17.29
C LEU A 253 -13.32 -1.18 17.80
N ALA A 254 -13.13 -2.16 16.91
CA ALA A 254 -12.67 -3.50 17.26
C ALA A 254 -11.24 -3.48 17.81
N ASP A 255 -10.31 -2.80 17.11
CA ASP A 255 -8.92 -2.62 17.51
C ASP A 255 -8.78 -1.77 18.78
N ALA A 256 -9.60 -0.73 18.94
CA ALA A 256 -9.63 0.09 20.16
C ALA A 256 -10.09 -0.70 21.39
N GLY A 257 -11.05 -1.62 21.20
CA GLY A 257 -11.57 -2.53 22.23
C GLY A 257 -12.45 -1.87 23.31
N ASP A 258 -13.18 -2.70 24.06
CA ASP A 258 -14.19 -2.29 25.05
C ASP A 258 -13.69 -1.37 26.17
N ALA A 259 -12.37 -1.32 26.40
CA ALA A 259 -11.74 -0.49 27.42
C ALA A 259 -11.37 0.92 26.93
N ALA A 260 -11.45 1.18 25.62
CA ALA A 260 -11.20 2.51 25.08
C ALA A 260 -12.24 3.52 25.61
N PRO A 261 -11.83 4.76 25.96
CA PRO A 261 -12.73 5.79 26.45
C PRO A 261 -13.49 6.46 25.30
N VAL A 262 -14.35 5.68 24.64
CA VAL A 262 -15.20 6.08 23.52
C VAL A 262 -16.67 6.19 23.96
N GLY A 263 -17.41 7.12 23.37
CA GLY A 263 -18.85 7.27 23.53
C GLY A 263 -19.65 6.64 22.38
N GLU A 264 -20.94 6.95 22.33
CA GLU A 264 -21.81 6.52 21.23
C GLU A 264 -21.40 7.18 19.91
N ARG A 265 -21.24 6.35 18.86
CA ARG A 265 -20.81 6.81 17.53
C ARG A 265 -21.96 7.42 16.73
N THR A 266 -21.67 8.50 16.01
CA THR A 266 -22.59 9.10 15.04
C THR A 266 -21.95 9.06 13.67
N LEU A 267 -22.60 8.43 12.68
CA LEU A 267 -22.09 8.41 11.30
C LEU A 267 -22.09 9.84 10.72
N VAL A 268 -21.10 10.17 9.90
CA VAL A 268 -20.99 11.50 9.25
C VAL A 268 -21.14 11.43 7.73
N ALA A 269 -20.54 10.39 7.12
CA ALA A 269 -20.34 10.31 5.68
C ALA A 269 -20.09 8.85 5.24
N PHE A 270 -20.31 8.51 3.97
CA PHE A 270 -19.92 7.22 3.40
C PHE A 270 -18.95 7.39 2.22
N SER A 271 -18.05 6.43 2.07
CA SER A 271 -17.15 6.28 0.91
C SER A 271 -17.01 4.78 0.63
N ASP A 272 -17.58 4.27 -0.46
CA ASP A 272 -17.56 2.83 -0.74
C ASP A 272 -16.13 2.37 -1.10
N VAL A 273 -15.72 1.20 -0.61
CA VAL A 273 -14.37 0.64 -0.86
C VAL A 273 -14.41 -0.27 -2.08
N VAL A 274 -13.76 0.15 -3.15
CA VAL A 274 -13.83 -0.47 -4.48
C VAL A 274 -12.43 -0.60 -5.11
N PRO A 275 -12.22 -1.57 -6.01
CA PRO A 275 -11.12 -1.47 -6.97
C PRO A 275 -11.27 -0.19 -7.81
N ALA A 276 -10.21 0.61 -7.88
CA ALA A 276 -10.07 1.75 -8.77
C ALA A 276 -9.02 1.42 -9.84
N MET A 277 -9.34 1.71 -11.11
CA MET A 277 -8.49 1.38 -12.26
C MET A 277 -8.30 2.60 -13.15
N PRO A 278 -7.15 2.76 -13.83
CA PRO A 278 -7.04 3.70 -14.94
C PRO A 278 -8.13 3.38 -15.99
N HIS A 279 -8.83 4.40 -16.48
CA HIS A 279 -9.99 4.22 -17.34
C HIS A 279 -9.67 3.39 -18.59
N SER A 280 -8.52 3.63 -19.22
CA SER A 280 -8.07 2.85 -20.39
C SER A 280 -7.88 1.36 -20.11
N LEU A 281 -7.52 0.99 -18.87
CA LEU A 281 -7.32 -0.40 -18.46
C LEU A 281 -8.64 -1.08 -18.09
N ALA A 282 -9.57 -0.35 -17.45
CA ALA A 282 -10.91 -0.85 -17.17
C ALA A 282 -11.72 -1.12 -18.46
N ASP A 283 -11.59 -0.25 -19.45
CA ASP A 283 -12.19 -0.39 -20.78
C ASP A 283 -11.66 -1.64 -21.51
N ALA A 284 -10.34 -1.88 -21.47
CA ALA A 284 -9.70 -2.98 -22.20
C ALA A 284 -10.19 -4.37 -21.78
N ILE A 285 -10.59 -4.54 -20.51
CA ILE A 285 -11.19 -5.78 -19.97
C ILE A 285 -12.72 -5.70 -19.82
N GLY A 286 -13.34 -4.61 -20.28
CA GLY A 286 -14.80 -4.43 -20.33
C GLY A 286 -15.48 -4.19 -18.98
N TRP A 287 -14.74 -3.84 -17.93
CA TRP A 287 -15.29 -3.63 -16.58
C TRP A 287 -16.04 -2.30 -16.45
N SER A 288 -15.73 -1.31 -17.30
CA SER A 288 -16.52 -0.07 -17.44
C SER A 288 -17.97 -0.32 -17.87
N ASP A 289 -18.21 -1.37 -18.67
CA ASP A 289 -19.55 -1.77 -19.15
C ASP A 289 -20.23 -2.80 -18.22
N LYS A 290 -19.45 -3.78 -17.72
CA LYS A 290 -19.94 -4.89 -16.89
C LYS A 290 -19.13 -4.99 -15.61
N ALA A 291 -19.73 -4.54 -14.51
CA ALA A 291 -19.27 -4.80 -13.14
C ALA A 291 -18.86 -6.27 -12.94
N PRO A 292 -17.60 -6.56 -12.56
CA PRO A 292 -17.13 -7.89 -12.21
C PRO A 292 -17.57 -8.29 -10.79
N THR A 293 -17.43 -9.56 -10.41
CA THR A 293 -17.44 -9.97 -8.99
C THR A 293 -16.06 -9.82 -8.34
N TRP A 294 -15.97 -9.83 -7.01
CA TRP A 294 -14.67 -9.93 -6.32
C TRP A 294 -13.86 -11.16 -6.76
N ALA A 295 -14.52 -12.27 -7.06
CA ALA A 295 -13.88 -13.46 -7.59
C ALA A 295 -13.28 -13.23 -9.00
N GLU A 296 -14.02 -12.56 -9.90
CA GLU A 296 -13.51 -12.15 -11.22
C GLU A 296 -12.32 -11.17 -11.09
N ILE A 297 -12.34 -10.28 -10.08
CA ILE A 297 -11.25 -9.33 -9.80
C ILE A 297 -9.97 -10.05 -9.36
N PHE A 298 -10.03 -10.92 -8.34
CA PHE A 298 -8.85 -11.65 -7.88
C PHE A 298 -8.36 -12.68 -8.91
N GLN A 299 -9.26 -13.24 -9.73
CA GLN A 299 -8.87 -14.10 -10.85
C GLN A 299 -8.05 -13.31 -11.89
N ALA A 300 -8.51 -12.13 -12.30
CA ALA A 300 -7.77 -11.28 -13.25
C ALA A 300 -6.42 -10.81 -12.69
N ALA A 301 -6.35 -10.56 -11.37
CA ALA A 301 -5.10 -10.21 -10.70
C ALA A 301 -4.08 -11.36 -10.68
N GLY A 302 -4.54 -12.62 -10.59
CA GLY A 302 -3.69 -13.81 -10.65
C GLY A 302 -3.34 -14.30 -12.05
N ASP A 303 -3.88 -13.68 -13.11
CA ASP A 303 -3.67 -14.09 -14.50
C ASP A 303 -2.49 -13.31 -15.15
N PRO A 304 -1.36 -13.98 -15.46
CA PRO A 304 -0.20 -13.31 -16.05
C PRO A 304 -0.43 -12.89 -17.51
N ASP A 305 -1.41 -13.49 -18.20
CA ASP A 305 -1.68 -13.26 -19.62
C ASP A 305 -2.88 -12.30 -19.85
N VAL A 306 -3.53 -11.79 -18.79
CA VAL A 306 -4.74 -10.94 -18.89
C VAL A 306 -4.59 -9.76 -19.86
N TRP A 307 -3.45 -9.06 -19.83
CA TRP A 307 -3.20 -7.95 -20.74
C TRP A 307 -2.78 -8.40 -22.14
N VAL A 308 -2.16 -9.58 -22.27
CA VAL A 308 -1.85 -10.20 -23.57
C VAL A 308 -3.14 -10.58 -24.31
N ASP A 309 -4.09 -11.20 -23.60
CA ASP A 309 -5.39 -11.61 -24.12
C ASP A 309 -6.31 -10.40 -24.42
N ALA A 310 -6.18 -9.30 -23.65
CA ALA A 310 -6.79 -8.01 -23.97
C ALA A 310 -6.13 -7.28 -25.17
N GLY A 311 -5.00 -7.79 -25.70
CA GLY A 311 -4.29 -7.22 -26.84
C GLY A 311 -3.27 -6.11 -26.51
N HIS A 312 -2.93 -5.96 -25.24
CA HIS A 312 -2.04 -4.95 -24.66
C HIS A 312 -0.84 -5.56 -23.89
N PRO A 313 0.00 -6.41 -24.54
CA PRO A 313 1.16 -7.04 -23.89
C PRO A 313 2.18 -6.03 -23.35
N GLU A 314 2.14 -4.77 -23.80
CA GLU A 314 2.99 -3.69 -23.30
C GLU A 314 2.73 -3.29 -21.84
N TRP A 315 1.57 -3.64 -21.26
CA TRP A 315 1.26 -3.35 -19.86
C TRP A 315 1.85 -4.36 -18.86
N GLY A 316 2.38 -5.49 -19.35
CA GLY A 316 3.03 -6.53 -18.55
C GLY A 316 2.02 -7.42 -17.82
N THR A 317 2.25 -7.70 -16.53
CA THR A 317 1.33 -8.47 -15.68
C THR A 317 0.32 -7.55 -14.98
N PHE A 318 -0.77 -8.12 -14.44
CA PHE A 318 -1.65 -7.37 -13.55
C PHE A 318 -0.90 -6.95 -12.27
N LYS A 319 -1.05 -5.68 -11.87
CA LYS A 319 -0.43 -5.09 -10.68
C LYS A 319 -1.53 -4.61 -9.74
N LEU A 320 -1.87 -5.44 -8.75
CA LEU A 320 -2.87 -5.11 -7.73
C LEU A 320 -2.21 -4.33 -6.58
N GLY A 321 -2.70 -3.12 -6.33
CA GLY A 321 -2.34 -2.28 -5.20
C GLY A 321 -3.28 -2.51 -4.02
N LYS A 322 -2.72 -2.70 -2.83
CA LYS A 322 -3.47 -2.83 -1.57
C LYS A 322 -2.78 -2.03 -0.48
N THR A 323 -3.56 -1.45 0.42
CA THR A 323 -3.04 -0.92 1.68
C THR A 323 -2.95 -2.03 2.74
N SER A 324 -2.20 -1.81 3.81
CA SER A 324 -2.07 -2.79 4.88
C SER A 324 -3.37 -2.89 5.72
N PRO A 325 -3.92 -4.09 5.94
CA PRO A 325 -5.17 -4.29 6.70
C PRO A 325 -5.04 -3.97 8.19
N LEU A 326 -3.82 -3.75 8.68
CA LEU A 326 -3.54 -3.40 10.07
C LEU A 326 -3.68 -1.89 10.33
N VAL A 327 -3.69 -1.03 9.30
CA VAL A 327 -3.69 0.43 9.47
C VAL A 327 -4.69 1.23 8.60
N ALA A 328 -5.22 0.66 7.51
CA ALA A 328 -6.11 1.34 6.57
C ALA A 328 -7.39 0.54 6.26
N THR A 329 -8.57 1.18 6.27
CA THR A 329 -9.86 0.49 6.05
C THR A 329 -9.94 -0.16 4.66
N SER A 330 -9.32 0.46 3.65
CA SER A 330 -9.22 -0.12 2.30
C SER A 330 -8.51 -1.48 2.30
N GLY A 331 -7.47 -1.65 3.12
CA GLY A 331 -6.73 -2.90 3.27
C GLY A 331 -7.54 -3.95 4.02
N ALA A 332 -8.20 -3.55 5.12
CA ALA A 332 -9.06 -4.43 5.90
C ALA A 332 -10.25 -4.96 5.07
N ALA A 333 -10.92 -4.08 4.34
CA ALA A 333 -11.97 -4.43 3.39
C ALA A 333 -11.48 -5.35 2.26
N ALA A 334 -10.33 -5.06 1.65
CA ALA A 334 -9.73 -5.91 0.61
C ALA A 334 -9.40 -7.32 1.14
N MET A 335 -8.95 -7.41 2.39
CA MET A 335 -8.65 -8.68 3.05
C MET A 335 -9.94 -9.47 3.36
N LEU A 336 -10.97 -8.82 3.88
CA LEU A 336 -12.27 -9.44 4.13
C LEU A 336 -12.93 -9.93 2.83
N ALA A 337 -12.85 -9.14 1.75
CA ALA A 337 -13.32 -9.57 0.43
C ALA A 337 -12.55 -10.80 -0.10
N SER A 338 -11.22 -10.84 0.12
CA SER A 338 -10.39 -12.00 -0.22
C SER A 338 -10.79 -13.26 0.57
N TYR A 339 -11.05 -13.14 1.87
CA TYR A 339 -11.61 -14.24 2.67
C TYR A 339 -13.00 -14.67 2.19
N GLY A 340 -13.88 -13.74 1.83
CA GLY A 340 -15.21 -14.06 1.29
C GLY A 340 -15.14 -14.85 -0.02
N VAL A 341 -14.29 -14.42 -0.96
CA VAL A 341 -14.03 -15.17 -2.20
C VAL A 341 -13.38 -16.53 -1.90
N ALA A 342 -12.49 -16.60 -0.91
CA ALA A 342 -11.85 -17.86 -0.52
C ALA A 342 -12.81 -18.84 0.20
N ALA A 343 -13.78 -18.35 0.95
CA ALA A 343 -14.84 -19.14 1.58
C ALA A 343 -15.98 -19.51 0.60
N ASP A 344 -15.96 -18.95 -0.62
CA ASP A 344 -17.04 -19.00 -1.61
C ASP A 344 -18.35 -18.33 -1.11
N ASP A 345 -18.24 -17.38 -0.16
CA ASP A 345 -19.34 -16.57 0.41
C ASP A 345 -18.87 -15.13 0.74
N VAL A 346 -19.17 -14.18 -0.15
CA VAL A 346 -18.80 -12.76 0.01
C VAL A 346 -19.84 -12.03 0.85
N GLY A 347 -19.49 -11.80 2.12
CA GLY A 347 -20.28 -10.97 3.05
C GLY A 347 -20.70 -11.67 4.34
N GLU A 348 -20.68 -13.01 4.39
CA GLU A 348 -21.01 -13.81 5.58
C GLU A 348 -19.79 -14.57 6.17
N VAL A 349 -18.57 -14.08 5.93
CA VAL A 349 -17.30 -14.65 6.44
C VAL A 349 -17.34 -14.86 7.96
N THR A 350 -17.01 -16.07 8.41
CA THR A 350 -16.93 -16.45 9.84
C THR A 350 -15.50 -16.52 10.35
N THR A 351 -15.33 -16.60 11.68
CA THR A 351 -14.01 -16.85 12.28
C THR A 351 -13.56 -18.29 12.05
N GLU A 352 -14.48 -19.23 11.85
CA GLU A 352 -14.20 -20.59 11.39
C GLU A 352 -13.59 -20.61 9.97
N ASP A 353 -14.12 -19.82 9.03
CA ASP A 353 -13.55 -19.70 7.68
C ASP A 353 -12.13 -19.12 7.72
N ILE A 354 -11.92 -18.10 8.54
CA ILE A 354 -10.59 -17.51 8.76
C ILE A 354 -9.63 -18.51 9.42
N ALA A 355 -10.13 -19.50 10.17
CA ALA A 355 -9.32 -20.55 10.76
C ALA A 355 -9.02 -21.73 9.81
N ASP A 356 -9.74 -21.90 8.70
CA ASP A 356 -9.55 -23.03 7.78
C ASP A 356 -8.24 -22.88 6.96
N PRO A 357 -7.28 -23.83 7.06
CA PRO A 357 -6.04 -23.80 6.29
C PRO A 357 -6.21 -23.82 4.75
N THR A 358 -7.36 -24.28 4.26
CA THR A 358 -7.75 -24.29 2.84
C THR A 358 -8.15 -22.89 2.39
N VAL A 359 -8.94 -22.18 3.21
CA VAL A 359 -9.32 -20.78 2.96
C VAL A 359 -8.08 -19.90 3.06
N ARG A 360 -7.27 -20.04 4.12
CA ARG A 360 -5.98 -19.33 4.25
C ARG A 360 -5.05 -19.52 3.04
N ARG A 361 -4.98 -20.75 2.49
CA ARG A 361 -4.18 -20.99 1.26
C ARG A 361 -4.76 -20.28 0.05
N LYS A 362 -6.09 -20.35 -0.17
CA LYS A 362 -6.74 -19.59 -1.26
C LYS A 362 -6.49 -18.07 -1.11
N VAL A 363 -6.57 -17.51 0.11
CA VAL A 363 -6.25 -16.10 0.38
C VAL A 363 -4.79 -15.81 0.07
N HIS A 364 -3.85 -16.64 0.53
CA HIS A 364 -2.43 -16.49 0.20
C HIS A 364 -2.17 -16.49 -1.31
N ASP A 365 -2.79 -17.40 -2.05
CA ASP A 365 -2.66 -17.48 -3.51
C ASP A 365 -3.21 -16.20 -4.20
N GLN A 366 -4.23 -15.53 -3.63
CA GLN A 366 -4.71 -14.22 -4.08
C GLN A 366 -3.77 -13.08 -3.70
N GLU A 367 -3.11 -13.13 -2.53
CA GLU A 367 -2.11 -12.13 -2.09
C GLU A 367 -0.84 -12.14 -2.96
N LEU A 368 -0.54 -13.22 -3.70
CA LEU A 368 0.60 -13.27 -4.62
C LEU A 368 0.52 -12.22 -5.75
N ALA A 369 -0.68 -11.78 -6.12
CA ALA A 369 -0.91 -10.73 -7.11
C ALA A 369 -0.67 -9.30 -6.56
N THR A 370 -0.56 -9.15 -5.23
CA THR A 370 -0.20 -7.87 -4.61
C THR A 370 1.23 -7.50 -4.99
N SER A 371 1.41 -6.29 -5.51
CA SER A 371 2.75 -5.75 -5.85
C SER A 371 3.58 -5.55 -4.57
N HIS A 372 3.04 -4.78 -3.65
CA HIS A 372 3.42 -4.67 -2.24
C HIS A 372 2.32 -3.93 -1.47
N TYR A 373 2.39 -3.86 -0.14
CA TYR A 373 1.44 -3.10 0.67
C TYR A 373 1.93 -1.66 0.89
N MET A 374 1.02 -0.73 1.15
CA MET A 374 1.33 0.62 1.62
C MET A 374 0.46 1.05 2.81
N ALA A 375 0.94 2.02 3.59
CA ALA A 375 0.23 2.50 4.78
C ALA A 375 -0.98 3.41 4.48
N THR A 376 -1.05 4.06 3.31
CA THR A 376 -2.18 4.93 2.91
C THR A 376 -2.46 4.84 1.40
N PRO A 377 -3.71 5.05 0.95
CA PRO A 377 -4.08 5.07 -0.47
C PRO A 377 -3.36 6.17 -1.27
N GLU A 378 -3.32 7.40 -0.75
CA GLU A 378 -2.77 8.57 -1.45
C GLU A 378 -1.29 8.41 -1.84
N HIS A 379 -0.55 7.66 -1.03
CA HIS A 379 0.85 7.36 -1.26
C HIS A 379 1.04 6.34 -2.38
N PHE A 380 0.22 5.28 -2.39
CA PHE A 380 0.20 4.32 -3.50
C PHE A 380 -0.15 5.01 -4.82
N LEU A 381 -1.13 5.90 -4.77
CA LEU A 381 -1.60 6.69 -5.91
C LEU A 381 -0.58 7.73 -6.40
N TRP A 382 0.30 8.25 -5.53
CA TRP A 382 1.41 9.13 -5.97
C TRP A 382 2.35 8.43 -6.95
N HIS A 383 2.67 7.15 -6.74
CA HIS A 383 3.50 6.38 -7.66
C HIS A 383 2.83 6.16 -9.02
N ALA A 384 1.51 5.97 -9.07
CA ALA A 384 0.76 5.92 -10.33
C ALA A 384 0.84 7.25 -11.11
N ARG A 385 0.84 8.42 -10.43
CA ARG A 385 1.12 9.73 -11.07
C ARG A 385 2.54 9.80 -11.64
N GLN A 386 3.55 9.25 -10.94
CA GLN A 386 4.93 9.24 -11.43
C GLN A 386 5.10 8.36 -12.67
N ALA A 387 4.41 7.21 -12.72
CA ALA A 387 4.41 6.29 -13.84
C ALA A 387 3.78 6.92 -15.10
N GLU A 388 2.58 7.53 -14.98
CA GLU A 388 1.96 8.29 -16.08
C GLU A 388 2.90 9.39 -16.62
N GLY A 389 3.62 10.09 -15.74
CA GLY A 389 4.59 11.12 -16.13
C GLY A 389 5.81 10.59 -16.91
N LYS A 390 6.08 9.28 -16.87
CA LYS A 390 7.16 8.61 -17.63
C LYS A 390 6.66 7.89 -18.89
N GLY A 391 5.40 7.43 -18.89
CA GLY A 391 4.82 6.67 -20.00
C GLY A 391 3.35 6.31 -19.75
N SER A 392 3.11 5.33 -18.88
CA SER A 392 1.77 4.85 -18.55
C SER A 392 1.60 4.64 -17.05
N SER A 393 0.40 4.90 -16.52
CA SER A 393 0.03 4.45 -15.17
C SER A 393 0.12 2.92 -15.05
N ALA A 394 -0.13 2.19 -16.14
CA ALA A 394 -0.02 0.73 -16.25
C ALA A 394 1.38 0.19 -15.92
N ASP A 395 2.43 1.00 -16.06
CA ASP A 395 3.80 0.61 -15.72
C ASP A 395 3.89 0.26 -14.22
N PHE A 396 3.13 0.96 -13.36
CA PHE A 396 3.06 0.74 -11.92
C PHE A 396 1.77 0.06 -11.43
N LEU A 397 0.62 0.35 -12.06
CA LEU A 397 -0.71 0.06 -11.52
C LEU A 397 -1.70 -0.49 -12.55
N SER A 398 -2.31 -1.64 -12.24
CA SER A 398 -3.50 -2.14 -12.94
C SER A 398 -4.80 -1.78 -12.23
N ALA A 399 -4.91 -2.12 -10.94
CA ALA A 399 -6.01 -1.74 -10.06
C ALA A 399 -5.51 -1.52 -8.63
N VAL A 400 -6.10 -0.60 -7.87
CA VAL A 400 -5.85 -0.44 -6.43
C VAL A 400 -7.17 -0.48 -5.67
N ILE A 401 -7.25 -1.20 -4.56
CA ILE A 401 -8.47 -1.21 -3.73
C ILE A 401 -8.40 -0.01 -2.78
N VAL A 402 -9.30 0.95 -2.98
CA VAL A 402 -9.38 2.24 -2.25
C VAL A 402 -10.83 2.62 -2.02
N ASP A 403 -11.06 3.67 -1.23
CA ASP A 403 -12.38 4.26 -1.06
C ASP A 403 -12.67 5.32 -2.17
N GLU A 404 -13.95 5.60 -2.43
CA GLU A 404 -14.38 6.57 -3.46
C GLU A 404 -13.76 7.98 -3.32
N LYS A 405 -13.56 8.46 -2.09
CA LYS A 405 -12.95 9.76 -1.79
C LYS A 405 -11.48 9.80 -2.26
N SER A 406 -10.73 8.71 -2.12
CA SER A 406 -9.37 8.59 -2.70
C SER A 406 -9.36 8.73 -4.23
N ILE A 407 -10.41 8.28 -4.92
CA ILE A 407 -10.56 8.43 -6.39
C ILE A 407 -10.81 9.91 -6.75
N TRP A 408 -11.69 10.58 -6.00
CA TRP A 408 -11.96 12.02 -6.15
C TRP A 408 -10.71 12.88 -5.98
N ASP A 409 -9.89 12.56 -4.97
CA ASP A 409 -8.62 13.25 -4.75
C ASP A 409 -7.66 13.07 -5.93
N TYR A 410 -7.45 11.82 -6.36
CA TYR A 410 -6.56 11.50 -7.47
C TYR A 410 -6.97 12.19 -8.77
N ASN A 411 -8.25 12.14 -9.14
CA ASN A 411 -8.77 12.74 -10.36
C ASN A 411 -8.72 14.28 -10.35
N ARG A 412 -8.62 14.91 -9.16
CA ARG A 412 -8.32 16.36 -9.01
C ARG A 412 -6.83 16.70 -9.12
N GLY A 413 -5.95 15.70 -9.26
CA GLY A 413 -4.51 15.86 -9.22
C GLY A 413 -3.94 15.99 -7.80
N ILE A 414 -4.71 15.67 -6.75
CA ILE A 414 -4.19 15.58 -5.38
C ILE A 414 -3.42 14.26 -5.25
N SER A 415 -2.22 14.33 -4.67
CA SER A 415 -1.41 13.15 -4.36
C SER A 415 -0.55 13.43 -3.13
N SER A 416 -0.07 12.39 -2.46
CA SER A 416 0.84 12.54 -1.32
C SER A 416 2.08 11.68 -1.50
N ARG A 417 3.26 12.29 -1.49
CA ARG A 417 4.53 11.55 -1.66
C ARG A 417 4.91 10.74 -0.42
N ASP A 418 4.53 11.25 0.76
CA ASP A 418 4.83 10.72 2.10
C ASP A 418 3.61 10.10 2.79
N GLY A 419 2.45 10.08 2.12
CA GLY A 419 1.18 9.64 2.69
C GLY A 419 0.61 10.56 3.77
N VAL A 420 1.19 11.77 3.94
CA VAL A 420 0.85 12.73 5.01
C VAL A 420 0.65 14.14 4.46
N THR A 421 1.56 14.59 3.61
CA THR A 421 1.59 15.91 2.97
C THR A 421 0.94 15.82 1.60
N ARG A 422 -0.19 16.50 1.44
CA ARG A 422 -0.96 16.53 0.18
C ARG A 422 -0.41 17.62 -0.73
N ALA A 423 -0.21 17.30 -2.01
CA ALA A 423 0.22 18.23 -3.04
C ALA A 423 -0.79 18.23 -4.19
N VAL A 424 -1.16 19.42 -4.66
CA VAL A 424 -2.05 19.61 -5.82
C VAL A 424 -1.20 19.78 -7.08
N GLY A 425 -1.27 18.79 -7.97
CA GLY A 425 -0.64 18.79 -9.28
C GLY A 425 -1.64 19.10 -10.41
N GLN A 426 -1.33 18.63 -11.61
CA GLN A 426 -2.33 18.51 -12.67
C GLN A 426 -3.16 17.22 -12.48
N PRO A 427 -4.45 17.22 -12.85
CA PRO A 427 -5.25 16.01 -13.02
C PRO A 427 -4.53 14.94 -13.87
N PRO A 428 -4.85 13.65 -13.69
CA PRO A 428 -4.39 12.58 -14.56
C PRO A 428 -4.84 12.77 -16.01
N VAL A 429 -4.03 12.25 -16.93
CA VAL A 429 -4.39 12.12 -18.35
C VAL A 429 -5.32 10.92 -18.53
N ASP A 430 -5.03 9.82 -17.82
CA ASP A 430 -5.92 8.66 -17.70
C ASP A 430 -6.51 8.60 -16.27
N PRO A 431 -7.71 9.17 -16.05
CA PRO A 431 -8.32 9.22 -14.72
C PRO A 431 -8.67 7.83 -14.20
N LEU A 432 -8.76 7.71 -12.87
CA LEU A 432 -9.29 6.50 -12.27
C LEU A 432 -10.81 6.45 -12.44
N VAL A 433 -11.32 5.23 -12.63
CA VAL A 433 -12.74 4.86 -12.51
C VAL A 433 -12.91 3.86 -11.36
N PRO A 434 -14.01 3.94 -10.60
CA PRO A 434 -14.40 2.88 -9.68
C PRO A 434 -14.95 1.67 -10.45
N VAL A 435 -14.60 0.48 -9.98
CA VAL A 435 -15.15 -0.79 -10.45
C VAL A 435 -16.00 -1.37 -9.34
N TYR A 436 -17.28 -0.98 -9.25
CA TYR A 436 -18.20 -1.47 -8.21
C TYR A 436 -18.47 -2.97 -8.38
N PRO A 437 -18.07 -3.84 -7.43
CA PRO A 437 -18.25 -5.28 -7.59
C PRO A 437 -19.73 -5.67 -7.54
N ALA A 438 -20.13 -6.59 -8.43
CA ALA A 438 -21.52 -7.00 -8.62
C ALA A 438 -22.11 -7.76 -7.42
N ASP A 439 -21.24 -8.32 -6.58
CA ASP A 439 -21.50 -9.03 -5.33
C ASP A 439 -21.41 -8.14 -4.07
N GLY A 440 -21.01 -6.87 -4.21
CA GLY A 440 -21.09 -5.86 -3.15
C GLY A 440 -19.75 -5.24 -2.76
N ALA A 441 -19.79 -4.22 -1.89
CA ALA A 441 -18.59 -3.57 -1.36
C ALA A 441 -18.70 -3.25 0.13
N TYR A 442 -17.56 -3.23 0.83
CA TYR A 442 -17.46 -2.58 2.14
C TYR A 442 -17.48 -1.06 1.97
N SER A 443 -17.66 -0.30 3.06
CA SER A 443 -17.75 1.16 3.00
C SER A 443 -17.11 1.77 4.23
N ALA A 444 -16.31 2.81 4.04
CA ALA A 444 -15.82 3.68 5.09
C ALA A 444 -17.00 4.56 5.55
N ASP A 445 -17.49 4.33 6.77
CA ASP A 445 -18.71 4.93 7.34
C ASP A 445 -18.44 6.16 8.25
N ASN A 446 -17.19 6.58 8.34
CA ASN A 446 -16.71 7.84 8.90
C ASN A 446 -17.42 8.27 10.20
N PRO A 447 -17.40 7.44 11.26
CA PRO A 447 -18.09 7.76 12.50
C PRO A 447 -17.38 8.88 13.27
N ALA A 448 -18.12 9.90 13.71
CA ALA A 448 -17.67 10.80 14.75
C ALA A 448 -17.98 10.19 16.13
N ILE A 449 -16.95 10.05 16.95
CA ILE A 449 -16.98 9.39 18.25
C ILE A 449 -16.55 10.40 19.31
N PRO A 450 -17.44 10.84 20.22
CA PRO A 450 -17.05 11.67 21.36
C PRO A 450 -16.24 10.82 22.35
N LEU A 451 -15.16 11.37 22.90
CA LEU A 451 -14.30 10.66 23.85
C LEU A 451 -14.72 10.92 25.29
N THR A 452 -14.67 9.89 26.12
CA THR A 452 -15.20 9.85 27.50
C THR A 452 -14.09 9.79 28.56
N GLY A 453 -12.85 10.07 28.17
CA GLY A 453 -11.66 10.00 29.02
C GLY A 453 -11.63 11.05 30.12
N ASP A 454 -10.81 10.81 31.15
CA ASP A 454 -10.69 11.71 32.32
C ASP A 454 -10.17 13.12 32.00
N TRP A 455 -9.60 13.31 30.81
CA TRP A 455 -9.16 14.59 30.26
C TRP A 455 -10.25 15.37 29.52
N VAL A 456 -11.46 14.82 29.34
CA VAL A 456 -12.57 15.48 28.64
C VAL A 456 -13.61 15.97 29.65
N ASP A 457 -13.57 17.27 29.96
CA ASP A 457 -14.50 17.86 30.94
C ASP A 457 -15.95 17.97 30.41
N ALA A 458 -16.90 18.27 31.29
CA ALA A 458 -18.32 18.36 30.92
C ALA A 458 -18.62 19.44 29.87
N LYS A 459 -17.87 20.55 29.83
CA LYS A 459 -18.04 21.57 28.77
C LYS A 459 -17.52 21.05 27.44
N GLN A 460 -16.39 20.34 27.45
CA GLN A 460 -15.85 19.70 26.26
C GLN A 460 -16.77 18.61 25.73
N GLN A 461 -17.45 17.85 26.59
CA GLN A 461 -18.48 16.89 26.19
C GLN A 461 -19.67 17.58 25.52
N SER A 462 -20.24 18.64 26.10
CA SER A 462 -21.31 19.43 25.47
C SER A 462 -20.88 20.04 24.12
N ALA A 463 -19.66 20.59 24.06
CA ALA A 463 -19.14 21.23 22.85
C ALA A 463 -18.83 20.22 21.74
N ALA A 464 -18.31 19.04 22.08
CA ALA A 464 -18.13 17.93 21.15
C ALA A 464 -19.48 17.44 20.62
N ALA A 465 -20.49 17.31 21.47
CA ALA A 465 -21.84 16.93 21.05
C ALA A 465 -22.48 17.96 20.09
N ASP A 466 -22.29 19.27 20.30
CA ASP A 466 -22.78 20.29 19.36
C ASP A 466 -22.04 20.26 18.01
N PHE A 467 -20.72 20.00 18.00
CA PHE A 467 -19.98 19.80 16.75
C PHE A 467 -20.45 18.54 16.00
N ILE A 468 -20.64 17.41 16.69
CA ILE A 468 -21.15 16.17 16.09
C ILE A 468 -22.60 16.35 15.59
N ARG A 469 -23.44 17.08 16.33
CA ARG A 469 -24.77 17.49 15.85
C ARG A 469 -24.67 18.31 14.56
N PHE A 470 -23.72 19.24 14.47
CA PHE A 470 -23.54 20.08 13.29
C PHE A 470 -23.19 19.25 12.04
N THR A 471 -22.38 18.18 12.13
CA THR A 471 -22.02 17.39 10.94
C THR A 471 -23.24 16.75 10.26
N GLY A 472 -24.30 16.44 11.02
CA GLY A 472 -25.57 15.92 10.50
C GLY A 472 -26.60 16.99 10.05
N THR A 473 -26.23 18.27 9.99
CA THR A 473 -27.13 19.35 9.51
C THR A 473 -27.13 19.48 7.98
N GLU A 474 -28.08 20.23 7.40
CA GLU A 474 -28.11 20.56 5.97
C GLU A 474 -26.78 21.22 5.52
N GLU A 475 -26.27 22.15 6.33
CA GLU A 475 -24.98 22.80 6.11
C GLU A 475 -23.80 21.83 6.27
N GLY A 476 -23.79 20.98 7.30
CA GLY A 476 -22.74 19.98 7.53
C GLY A 476 -22.68 18.93 6.42
N GLN A 477 -23.82 18.37 6.04
CA GLN A 477 -23.93 17.36 4.98
C GLN A 477 -23.64 17.96 3.58
N THR A 478 -23.82 19.27 3.38
CA THR A 478 -23.32 19.95 2.18
C THR A 478 -21.79 19.94 2.12
N VAL A 479 -21.11 20.26 3.23
CA VAL A 479 -19.65 20.18 3.32
C VAL A 479 -19.14 18.74 3.11
N VAL A 480 -19.86 17.74 3.63
CA VAL A 480 -19.55 16.31 3.41
C VAL A 480 -19.56 15.97 1.92
N ARG A 481 -20.63 16.33 1.19
CA ARG A 481 -20.71 16.06 -0.26
C ARG A 481 -19.67 16.83 -1.06
N GLU A 482 -19.46 18.12 -0.78
CA GLU A 482 -18.42 18.94 -1.44
C GLU A 482 -16.99 18.41 -1.20
N ALA A 483 -16.75 17.73 -0.08
CA ALA A 483 -15.45 17.12 0.25
C ALA A 483 -15.16 15.80 -0.50
N GLY A 484 -16.12 15.27 -1.26
CA GLY A 484 -15.95 14.05 -2.07
C GLY A 484 -16.65 12.79 -1.51
N TYR A 485 -17.49 12.93 -0.49
CA TYR A 485 -18.18 11.80 0.16
C TYR A 485 -19.65 11.73 -0.21
N ARG A 486 -20.24 10.57 0.05
CA ARG A 486 -21.69 10.41 0.12
C ARG A 486 -22.21 10.92 1.46
N ASP A 487 -23.37 11.57 1.45
CA ASP A 487 -24.06 12.01 2.65
C ASP A 487 -24.75 10.84 3.39
N LEU A 488 -25.44 11.13 4.49
CA LEU A 488 -26.14 10.12 5.29
C LEU A 488 -27.35 9.46 4.57
N ASN A 489 -27.79 9.98 3.43
CA ASN A 489 -28.75 9.35 2.51
C ASN A 489 -28.05 8.55 1.39
N ARG A 490 -26.71 8.48 1.42
CA ARG A 490 -25.81 7.95 0.38
C ARG A 490 -25.80 8.75 -0.94
N GLU A 491 -26.35 9.96 -0.93
CA GLU A 491 -26.36 10.86 -2.08
C GLU A 491 -25.01 11.56 -2.25
N LEU A 492 -24.63 11.79 -3.50
CA LEU A 492 -23.33 12.34 -3.92
C LEU A 492 -23.51 13.65 -4.68
N ASP A 493 -22.59 14.60 -4.52
CA ASP A 493 -22.58 15.82 -5.32
C ASP A 493 -22.36 15.55 -6.82
N ASP A 494 -23.03 16.33 -7.67
CA ASP A 494 -23.00 16.20 -9.13
C ASP A 494 -21.61 16.44 -9.73
N HIS A 495 -20.88 17.43 -9.22
CA HIS A 495 -19.54 17.77 -9.69
C HIS A 495 -18.50 16.76 -9.16
N VAL A 496 -18.66 16.27 -7.92
CA VAL A 496 -17.88 15.13 -7.41
C VAL A 496 -18.05 13.90 -8.30
N ALA A 497 -19.30 13.48 -8.55
CA ALA A 497 -19.60 12.33 -9.39
C ALA A 497 -18.98 12.47 -10.79
N GLN A 498 -19.01 13.66 -11.38
CA GLN A 498 -18.43 13.93 -12.70
C GLN A 498 -16.90 13.81 -12.73
N ILE A 499 -16.18 14.40 -11.77
CA ILE A 499 -14.70 14.40 -11.76
C ILE A 499 -14.15 13.05 -11.30
N ALA A 500 -14.75 12.45 -10.28
CA ALA A 500 -14.33 11.18 -9.71
C ALA A 500 -14.85 9.97 -10.51
N GLN A 501 -15.70 10.20 -11.52
CA GLN A 501 -16.35 9.17 -12.36
C GLN A 501 -17.16 8.14 -11.54
N LEU A 502 -17.75 8.59 -10.42
CA LEU A 502 -18.52 7.74 -9.50
C LEU A 502 -19.96 7.56 -10.00
N ASP A 503 -20.49 6.33 -9.93
CA ASP A 503 -21.94 6.13 -10.11
C ASP A 503 -22.63 6.70 -8.86
N LYS A 504 -23.56 7.64 -9.06
CA LYS A 504 -24.36 8.19 -7.95
C LYS A 504 -25.09 7.12 -7.16
N LYS A 505 -25.42 5.96 -7.75
CA LYS A 505 -26.03 4.82 -7.05
C LYS A 505 -25.07 4.08 -6.11
N GLY A 506 -23.76 4.19 -6.33
CA GLY A 506 -22.73 3.49 -5.55
C GLY A 506 -22.82 1.97 -5.65
N THR A 507 -22.34 1.28 -4.62
CA THR A 507 -22.44 -0.19 -4.57
C THR A 507 -23.90 -0.66 -4.41
N LYS A 508 -24.24 -1.78 -5.03
CA LYS A 508 -25.61 -2.35 -4.95
C LYS A 508 -25.89 -3.06 -3.63
N THR A 509 -24.85 -3.61 -3.01
CA THR A 509 -24.93 -4.42 -1.79
C THR A 509 -23.86 -3.95 -0.84
N GLN A 510 -24.28 -3.45 0.33
CA GLN A 510 -23.36 -3.05 1.39
C GLN A 510 -22.91 -4.28 2.17
N LEU A 511 -21.64 -4.65 2.05
CA LEU A 511 -21.02 -5.70 2.86
C LEU A 511 -20.78 -5.19 4.29
N SER A 512 -20.79 -6.13 5.25
CA SER A 512 -20.53 -5.86 6.66
C SER A 512 -19.67 -6.97 7.27
N THR A 513 -19.15 -6.75 8.48
CA THR A 513 -18.34 -7.72 9.21
C THR A 513 -18.60 -7.56 10.70
N SER A 514 -18.38 -8.63 11.49
CA SER A 514 -18.28 -8.51 12.94
C SER A 514 -16.87 -8.05 13.35
N ALA A 515 -16.72 -7.61 14.61
CA ALA A 515 -15.43 -7.25 15.18
C ALA A 515 -14.50 -8.46 15.33
N GLU A 516 -15.06 -9.61 15.70
CA GLU A 516 -14.34 -10.87 15.87
C GLU A 516 -13.76 -11.38 14.54
N VAL A 517 -14.52 -11.26 13.45
CA VAL A 517 -14.09 -11.62 12.09
C VAL A 517 -12.99 -10.69 11.60
N LEU A 518 -13.12 -9.38 11.81
CA LEU A 518 -12.07 -8.40 11.48
C LEU A 518 -10.76 -8.67 12.22
N LEU A 519 -10.81 -8.82 13.53
CA LEU A 519 -9.64 -9.09 14.38
C LEU A 519 -9.00 -10.45 14.04
N ALA A 520 -9.80 -11.48 13.74
CA ALA A 520 -9.29 -12.77 13.29
C ALA A 520 -8.58 -12.66 11.93
N ALA A 521 -9.12 -11.87 10.99
CA ALA A 521 -8.50 -11.65 9.68
C ALA A 521 -7.16 -10.91 9.85
N GLN A 522 -7.14 -9.77 10.55
CA GLN A 522 -5.91 -9.02 10.84
C GLN A 522 -4.84 -9.90 11.52
N ALA A 523 -5.22 -10.72 12.50
CA ALA A 523 -4.31 -11.65 13.17
C ALA A 523 -3.76 -12.75 12.24
N ALA A 524 -4.50 -13.15 11.21
CA ALA A 524 -4.07 -14.09 10.18
C ALA A 524 -3.24 -13.44 9.05
N PHE A 525 -3.18 -12.10 8.96
CA PHE A 525 -2.47 -11.39 7.89
C PHE A 525 -1.01 -11.82 7.70
N PRO A 526 -0.19 -11.97 8.76
CA PRO A 526 1.20 -12.42 8.61
C PRO A 526 1.32 -13.85 8.03
N GLU A 527 0.29 -14.69 8.19
CA GLU A 527 0.29 -16.04 7.61
C GLU A 527 -0.04 -16.05 6.13
N VAL A 528 -0.93 -15.16 5.67
CA VAL A 528 -1.45 -15.19 4.29
C VAL A 528 -0.81 -14.17 3.35
N ARG A 529 -0.20 -13.09 3.84
CA ARG A 529 0.45 -12.09 2.99
C ARG A 529 1.55 -12.68 2.10
N LYS A 530 1.79 -12.04 0.96
CA LYS A 530 2.95 -12.33 0.09
C LYS A 530 4.25 -12.24 0.91
N ARG A 531 5.14 -13.21 0.76
CA ARG A 531 6.36 -13.29 1.59
C ARG A 531 7.39 -12.24 1.24
N ALA A 532 8.27 -11.89 2.17
CA ALA A 532 9.28 -10.86 1.97
C ALA A 532 10.64 -11.49 1.59
N ASN A 533 11.29 -10.97 0.56
CA ASN A 533 12.69 -11.28 0.19
C ASN A 533 13.50 -9.98 0.33
N VAL A 534 14.02 -9.73 1.53
CA VAL A 534 14.51 -8.42 1.98
C VAL A 534 16.00 -8.43 2.28
N LEU A 535 16.73 -7.48 1.71
CA LEU A 535 18.09 -7.15 2.10
C LEU A 535 18.14 -5.84 2.89
N PHE A 536 18.51 -5.91 4.17
CA PHE A 536 18.93 -4.72 4.91
C PHE A 536 20.31 -4.28 4.41
N LEU A 537 20.40 -3.04 3.90
CA LEU A 537 21.63 -2.42 3.41
C LEU A 537 21.97 -1.22 4.28
N LEU A 538 22.95 -1.40 5.17
CA LEU A 538 23.34 -0.39 6.14
C LEU A 538 24.56 0.40 5.68
N ASP A 539 24.44 1.71 5.70
CA ASP A 539 25.58 2.62 5.67
C ASP A 539 26.40 2.45 6.95
N VAL A 540 27.71 2.31 6.79
CA VAL A 540 28.67 2.19 7.91
C VAL A 540 29.85 3.14 7.74
N SER A 541 29.67 4.21 6.99
CA SER A 541 30.66 5.28 6.80
C SER A 541 31.02 6.02 8.10
N GLY A 542 32.02 6.89 8.03
CA GLY A 542 32.48 7.68 9.19
C GLY A 542 31.41 8.60 9.82
N SER A 543 30.42 9.08 9.06
CA SER A 543 29.33 9.92 9.61
C SER A 543 28.43 9.13 10.57
N MET A 544 28.34 7.81 10.41
CA MET A 544 27.50 6.94 11.23
C MET A 544 28.02 6.74 12.67
N ASP A 545 29.23 7.23 12.97
CA ASP A 545 29.78 7.31 14.34
C ASP A 545 29.35 8.58 15.10
N GLU A 546 28.63 9.51 14.47
CA GLU A 546 28.19 10.71 15.17
C GLU A 546 27.27 10.40 16.37
N PRO A 547 27.48 11.05 17.54
CA PRO A 547 26.68 10.82 18.72
C PRO A 547 25.30 11.46 18.60
N VAL A 548 24.26 10.66 18.86
CA VAL A 548 22.86 11.11 18.99
C VAL A 548 22.51 11.34 20.46
N THR A 549 23.02 10.46 21.34
CA THR A 549 22.87 10.60 22.80
C THR A 549 24.24 10.44 23.47
N ALA A 550 24.29 10.53 24.81
CA ALA A 550 25.52 10.26 25.56
C ALA A 550 26.02 8.81 25.46
N THR A 551 25.20 7.87 24.98
CA THR A 551 25.52 6.44 24.89
C THR A 551 25.34 5.82 23.51
N ASP A 552 24.79 6.57 22.55
CA ASP A 552 24.40 6.05 21.23
C ASP A 552 24.86 6.94 20.09
N THR A 553 25.38 6.30 19.05
CA THR A 553 25.69 6.90 17.75
C THR A 553 24.56 6.63 16.75
N ARG A 554 24.64 7.25 15.56
CA ARG A 554 23.74 6.93 14.44
C ARG A 554 23.72 5.42 14.15
N LEU A 555 24.90 4.79 14.08
CA LEU A 555 25.05 3.35 13.84
C LEU A 555 24.47 2.48 14.95
N THR A 556 24.64 2.82 16.24
CA THR A 556 24.09 1.97 17.32
C THR A 556 22.57 1.99 17.36
N LEU A 557 21.95 3.14 17.05
CA LEU A 557 20.49 3.24 16.90
C LEU A 557 19.99 2.52 15.65
N ALA A 558 20.67 2.63 14.50
CA ALA A 558 20.36 1.86 13.30
C ALA A 558 20.37 0.34 13.57
N LYS A 559 21.41 -0.16 14.24
CA LYS A 559 21.51 -1.57 14.69
C LYS A 559 20.37 -1.97 15.62
N LYS A 560 20.01 -1.13 16.60
CA LYS A 560 18.87 -1.38 17.51
C LYS A 560 17.53 -1.45 16.77
N ALA A 561 17.30 -0.54 15.82
CA ALA A 561 16.06 -0.50 15.04
C ALA A 561 15.94 -1.73 14.13
N VAL A 562 16.99 -2.04 13.36
CA VAL A 562 17.03 -3.25 12.50
C VAL A 562 16.87 -4.51 13.33
N GLY A 563 17.51 -4.60 14.51
CA GLY A 563 17.34 -5.73 15.43
C GLY A 563 15.91 -5.92 15.93
N ALA A 564 15.19 -4.83 16.21
CA ALA A 564 13.78 -4.86 16.60
C ALA A 564 12.84 -5.20 15.42
N ALA A 565 13.16 -4.72 14.22
CA ALA A 565 12.40 -5.00 13.00
C ALA A 565 12.33 -6.51 12.68
N LEU A 566 13.32 -7.30 13.10
CA LEU A 566 13.32 -8.77 12.95
C LEU A 566 12.20 -9.51 13.68
N ASP A 567 11.43 -8.84 14.55
CA ASP A 567 10.26 -9.43 15.23
C ASP A 567 8.98 -9.36 14.39
N HIS A 568 8.96 -8.60 13.29
CA HIS A 568 7.81 -8.47 12.38
C HIS A 568 7.82 -9.49 11.22
N PHE A 569 8.94 -10.19 10.99
CA PHE A 569 9.08 -11.23 9.97
C PHE A 569 8.77 -12.64 10.52
N THR A 570 8.29 -13.53 9.65
CA THR A 570 7.64 -14.81 9.96
C THR A 570 8.36 -16.03 9.32
N GLU A 571 7.67 -17.10 8.92
CA GLU A 571 8.28 -18.23 8.17
C GLU A 571 8.30 -17.92 6.68
N GLY A 572 9.39 -18.28 6.00
CA GLY A 572 9.51 -17.99 4.56
C GLY A 572 9.67 -16.51 4.23
N ASP A 573 9.79 -15.62 5.22
CA ASP A 573 10.39 -14.32 4.98
C ASP A 573 11.93 -14.49 4.96
N ASP A 574 12.51 -14.36 3.77
CA ASP A 574 13.95 -14.43 3.55
C ASP A 574 14.57 -13.05 3.84
N VAL A 575 15.43 -12.98 4.86
CA VAL A 575 15.99 -11.69 5.33
C VAL A 575 17.51 -11.75 5.43
N GLY A 576 18.19 -10.89 4.67
CA GLY A 576 19.65 -10.79 4.63
C GLY A 576 20.19 -9.44 5.10
N LEU A 577 21.51 -9.41 5.34
CA LEU A 577 22.22 -8.23 5.83
C LEU A 577 23.44 -7.93 4.97
N ALA A 578 23.53 -6.71 4.48
CA ALA A 578 24.72 -6.12 3.90
C ALA A 578 25.03 -4.80 4.60
N ALA A 579 26.30 -4.42 4.58
CA ALA A 579 26.76 -3.10 4.98
C ALA A 579 27.75 -2.55 3.95
N PHE A 580 27.79 -1.23 3.80
CA PHE A 580 28.62 -0.56 2.82
C PHE A 580 29.35 0.67 3.38
N ALA A 581 30.59 0.77 2.94
CA ALA A 581 31.55 1.85 3.09
C ALA A 581 32.69 1.60 2.08
N GLN A 582 33.60 2.56 1.94
CA GLN A 582 34.77 2.46 1.08
C GLN A 582 36.05 2.32 1.91
N ASN A 583 36.83 1.26 1.67
CA ASN A 583 38.15 1.13 2.27
C ASN A 583 39.19 2.05 1.58
N PRO A 584 40.39 2.26 2.16
CA PRO A 584 41.43 3.09 1.54
C PRO A 584 41.97 2.61 0.18
N ASP A 585 41.66 1.37 -0.25
CA ASP A 585 41.98 0.86 -1.58
C ASP A 585 40.85 1.12 -2.61
N GLY A 586 39.80 1.86 -2.22
CA GLY A 586 38.63 2.12 -3.06
C GLY A 586 37.64 0.94 -3.15
N LYS A 587 37.68 -0.04 -2.25
CA LYS A 587 36.78 -1.21 -2.32
C LYS A 587 35.57 -1.06 -1.41
N LEU A 588 34.42 -1.44 -1.95
CA LEU A 588 33.18 -1.64 -1.21
C LEU A 588 33.36 -2.71 -0.11
N VAL A 589 33.22 -2.30 1.16
CA VAL A 589 33.37 -3.15 2.35
C VAL A 589 32.28 -2.81 3.39
N PRO A 590 31.96 -3.70 4.34
CA PRO A 590 32.31 -5.13 4.37
C PRO A 590 31.54 -5.95 3.32
N GLY A 591 30.48 -5.40 2.72
CA GLY A 591 29.64 -6.08 1.75
C GLY A 591 28.57 -6.94 2.43
N GLN A 592 28.34 -8.14 1.92
CA GLN A 592 27.28 -9.04 2.43
C GLN A 592 27.75 -9.80 3.68
N LEU A 593 27.01 -9.63 4.78
CA LEU A 593 27.31 -10.19 6.10
C LEU A 593 26.44 -11.41 6.43
N ALA A 594 25.15 -11.36 6.06
CA ALA A 594 24.23 -12.48 6.11
C ALA A 594 23.61 -12.74 4.72
N PRO A 595 23.48 -14.00 4.27
CA PRO A 595 22.70 -14.32 3.08
C PRO A 595 21.24 -13.95 3.31
N VAL A 596 20.53 -13.59 2.24
CA VAL A 596 19.07 -13.48 2.26
C VAL A 596 18.52 -14.92 2.28
N ALA A 597 17.86 -15.29 3.37
CA ALA A 597 17.36 -16.63 3.67
C ALA A 597 16.49 -16.62 4.94
N ASP A 598 15.61 -17.61 5.08
CA ASP A 598 14.56 -17.71 6.12
C ASP A 598 15.04 -17.20 7.48
N ILE A 599 14.40 -16.12 7.93
CA ILE A 599 14.82 -15.42 9.13
C ILE A 599 14.71 -16.29 10.39
N ARG A 600 13.75 -17.22 10.49
CA ARG A 600 13.65 -18.11 11.67
C ARG A 600 14.90 -18.97 11.83
N GLN A 601 15.48 -19.39 10.70
CA GLN A 601 16.71 -20.19 10.68
C GLN A 601 17.95 -19.32 10.89
N THR A 602 17.97 -18.09 10.36
CA THR A 602 19.17 -17.24 10.30
C THR A 602 19.27 -16.16 11.39
N LYS A 603 18.19 -15.80 12.10
CA LYS A 603 18.10 -14.65 13.04
C LYS A 603 19.27 -14.54 14.03
N LYS A 604 19.71 -15.66 14.63
CA LYS A 604 20.88 -15.65 15.54
C LYS A 604 22.18 -15.25 14.84
N LYS A 605 22.39 -15.70 13.60
CA LYS A 605 23.54 -15.31 12.78
C LYS A 605 23.39 -13.86 12.31
N PHE A 606 22.21 -13.46 11.87
CA PHE A 606 21.91 -12.08 11.47
C PHE A 606 22.26 -11.10 12.60
N VAL A 607 21.69 -11.30 13.80
CA VAL A 607 21.94 -10.43 14.97
C VAL A 607 23.42 -10.40 15.33
N SER A 608 24.09 -11.57 15.37
CA SER A 608 25.54 -11.62 15.64
C SER A 608 26.39 -10.89 14.60
N GLN A 609 25.96 -10.83 13.33
CA GLN A 609 26.64 -10.06 12.29
C GLN A 609 26.36 -8.57 12.45
N LEU A 610 25.09 -8.19 12.64
CA LEU A 610 24.64 -6.82 12.91
C LEU A 610 25.41 -6.22 14.09
N ASP A 611 25.49 -6.93 15.22
CA ASP A 611 26.22 -6.53 16.42
C ASP A 611 27.72 -6.31 16.16
N SER A 612 28.33 -7.07 15.24
CA SER A 612 29.75 -6.96 14.88
C SER A 612 30.09 -5.76 13.98
N ILE A 613 29.09 -5.11 13.38
CA ILE A 613 29.29 -3.93 12.51
C ILE A 613 29.88 -2.76 13.32
N THR A 614 30.95 -2.18 12.77
CA THR A 614 31.54 -0.90 13.18
C THR A 614 31.53 0.07 12.00
N SER A 615 31.63 1.37 12.30
CA SER A 615 31.94 2.41 11.33
C SER A 615 33.29 2.17 10.63
N MET A 616 33.46 2.68 9.42
CA MET A 616 34.72 2.80 8.68
C MET A 616 34.55 3.62 7.39
N GLY A 617 35.59 4.34 6.97
CA GLY A 617 35.75 4.75 5.57
C GLY A 617 34.76 5.79 5.03
N ASP A 618 34.81 5.94 3.70
CA ASP A 618 34.01 6.90 2.92
C ASP A 618 32.68 6.24 2.44
N THR A 619 31.79 6.97 1.77
CA THR A 619 30.39 6.56 1.49
C THR A 619 30.10 6.33 0.00
N PRO A 620 30.31 5.12 -0.55
CA PRO A 620 30.10 4.80 -1.97
C PRO A 620 28.65 4.43 -2.26
N LEU A 621 27.71 5.31 -1.89
CA LEU A 621 26.26 5.06 -1.93
C LEU A 621 25.77 4.52 -3.29
N TYR A 622 26.11 5.19 -4.38
CA TYR A 622 25.61 4.84 -5.71
C TYR A 622 26.18 3.51 -6.23
N GLU A 623 27.43 3.17 -5.89
CA GLU A 623 28.03 1.87 -6.19
C GLU A 623 27.39 0.75 -5.33
N ALA A 624 27.15 1.03 -4.05
CA ALA A 624 26.53 0.08 -3.13
C ALA A 624 25.11 -0.28 -3.60
N VAL A 625 24.27 0.73 -3.86
CA VAL A 625 22.88 0.55 -4.31
C VAL A 625 22.83 -0.19 -5.66
N ASP A 626 23.62 0.22 -6.66
CA ASP A 626 23.71 -0.47 -7.95
C ASP A 626 24.14 -1.94 -7.81
N THR A 627 25.16 -2.20 -6.98
CA THR A 627 25.70 -3.55 -6.74
C THR A 627 24.69 -4.46 -6.05
N PHE A 628 24.00 -3.97 -5.01
CA PHE A 628 23.08 -4.79 -4.23
C PHE A 628 21.71 -4.94 -4.91
N ALA A 629 21.24 -3.93 -5.66
CA ALA A 629 20.05 -4.07 -6.49
C ALA A 629 20.23 -5.19 -7.54
N LYS A 630 21.37 -5.22 -8.23
CA LYS A 630 21.71 -6.30 -9.19
C LYS A 630 21.77 -7.69 -8.54
N LYS A 631 22.30 -7.80 -7.31
CA LYS A 631 22.34 -9.07 -6.57
C LYS A 631 20.94 -9.54 -6.12
N GLN A 632 20.10 -8.61 -5.68
CA GLN A 632 18.74 -8.91 -5.26
C GLN A 632 17.89 -9.33 -6.47
N ALA A 633 17.99 -8.63 -7.60
CA ALA A 633 17.32 -8.99 -8.85
C ALA A 633 17.79 -10.34 -9.41
N ALA A 634 19.09 -10.67 -9.30
CA ALA A 634 19.61 -11.99 -9.67
C ALA A 634 19.11 -13.14 -8.75
N SER A 635 18.48 -12.80 -7.62
CA SER A 635 17.90 -13.72 -6.63
C SER A 635 16.38 -13.52 -6.50
N TRP A 636 15.75 -12.90 -7.50
CA TRP A 636 14.35 -12.51 -7.48
C TRP A 636 13.41 -13.72 -7.47
N ALA A 637 12.36 -13.65 -6.67
CA ALA A 637 11.34 -14.69 -6.54
C ALA A 637 9.92 -14.10 -6.72
N SER A 638 9.13 -14.65 -7.63
CA SER A 638 7.81 -14.10 -8.04
C SER A 638 6.75 -14.13 -6.93
N ASP A 639 6.86 -15.10 -6.04
CA ASP A 639 6.03 -15.31 -4.86
C ASP A 639 6.44 -14.44 -3.66
N HIS A 640 7.49 -13.62 -3.80
CA HIS A 640 7.97 -12.72 -2.76
C HIS A 640 7.91 -11.24 -3.19
N ILE A 641 7.81 -10.34 -2.21
CA ILE A 641 8.12 -8.91 -2.37
C ILE A 641 9.64 -8.78 -2.26
N ASN A 642 10.29 -8.45 -3.36
CA ASN A 642 11.75 -8.40 -3.45
C ASN A 642 12.20 -6.96 -3.16
N ALA A 643 12.90 -6.75 -2.04
CA ALA A 643 13.19 -5.39 -1.56
C ALA A 643 14.59 -5.22 -0.94
N ILE A 644 15.04 -3.98 -0.92
CA ILE A 644 16.19 -3.51 -0.15
C ILE A 644 15.69 -2.43 0.82
N VAL A 645 16.10 -2.54 2.08
CA VAL A 645 15.87 -1.51 3.10
C VAL A 645 17.20 -0.80 3.35
N LEU A 646 17.36 0.38 2.76
CA LEU A 646 18.57 1.20 2.79
C LEU A 646 18.50 2.19 3.96
N LEU A 647 19.43 2.08 4.91
CA LEU A 647 19.63 3.04 5.99
C LEU A 647 20.93 3.80 5.70
N SER A 648 20.84 5.10 5.40
CA SER A 648 21.98 5.96 5.05
C SER A 648 21.65 7.43 5.31
N ASP A 649 22.67 8.29 5.45
CA ASP A 649 22.46 9.74 5.36
C ASP A 649 22.38 10.23 3.91
N GLY A 650 22.59 9.39 2.91
CA GLY A 650 22.41 9.73 1.50
C GLY A 650 23.58 10.47 0.85
N GLU A 651 24.64 10.78 1.60
CA GLU A 651 25.84 11.39 1.01
C GLU A 651 26.60 10.35 0.17
N ASN A 652 27.11 10.76 -0.99
CA ASN A 652 28.00 9.92 -1.80
C ASN A 652 29.40 10.55 -1.85
N ASP A 653 30.24 10.23 -0.88
CA ASP A 653 31.66 10.59 -0.85
C ASP A 653 32.54 9.42 -1.28
N THR A 654 33.32 9.61 -2.34
CA THR A 654 34.19 8.58 -2.92
C THR A 654 35.50 9.16 -3.40
N ASN A 655 36.60 8.53 -3.04
CA ASN A 655 37.96 8.99 -3.36
C ASN A 655 38.44 8.61 -4.79
N HIS A 656 37.59 8.00 -5.61
CA HIS A 656 37.90 7.56 -6.98
C HIS A 656 36.64 7.47 -7.87
N ASP A 657 36.83 7.22 -9.17
CA ASP A 657 35.74 7.08 -10.14
C ASP A 657 34.90 5.81 -9.87
N THR A 658 33.66 6.01 -9.41
CA THR A 658 32.68 4.94 -9.08
C THR A 658 31.42 5.05 -9.95
N THR A 659 30.41 4.20 -9.69
CA THR A 659 29.08 4.32 -10.29
C THR A 659 28.47 5.70 -10.01
N THR A 660 28.13 6.45 -11.05
CA THR A 660 27.43 7.74 -10.91
C THR A 660 25.94 7.55 -10.61
N ALA A 661 25.30 8.53 -9.98
CA ALA A 661 23.85 8.54 -9.75
C ALA A 661 23.04 8.22 -11.03
N ALA A 662 23.40 8.81 -12.17
CA ALA A 662 22.71 8.56 -13.45
C ALA A 662 22.88 7.12 -13.98
N GLN A 663 24.01 6.45 -13.69
CA GLN A 663 24.20 5.04 -14.02
C GLN A 663 23.40 4.13 -13.09
N MET A 664 23.42 4.41 -11.78
CA MET A 664 22.62 3.69 -10.78
C MET A 664 21.12 3.81 -11.09
N LEU A 665 20.58 5.03 -11.27
CA LEU A 665 19.15 5.23 -11.58
C LEU A 665 18.74 4.46 -12.85
N LYS A 666 19.57 4.48 -13.89
CA LYS A 666 19.34 3.69 -15.11
C LYS A 666 19.37 2.17 -14.86
N THR A 667 20.23 1.67 -13.98
CA THR A 667 20.18 0.26 -13.55
C THR A 667 18.85 -0.04 -12.87
N LEU A 668 18.44 0.79 -11.89
CA LEU A 668 17.23 0.58 -11.09
C LEU A 668 15.97 0.56 -11.98
N GLU A 669 15.84 1.52 -12.89
CA GLU A 669 14.76 1.56 -13.88
C GLU A 669 14.79 0.33 -14.79
N GLY A 670 15.97 -0.13 -15.22
CA GLY A 670 16.11 -1.35 -16.04
C GLY A 670 15.61 -2.62 -15.34
N LEU A 671 16.01 -2.85 -14.08
CA LEU A 671 15.59 -4.03 -13.31
C LEU A 671 14.05 -4.12 -13.15
N HIS A 672 13.39 -2.97 -13.04
CA HIS A 672 11.93 -2.90 -12.96
C HIS A 672 11.26 -3.33 -14.28
N HIS A 673 11.78 -2.91 -15.44
CA HIS A 673 11.24 -3.28 -16.76
C HIS A 673 11.57 -4.73 -17.18
N ASP A 674 12.68 -5.29 -16.70
CA ASP A 674 13.10 -6.67 -17.02
C ASP A 674 12.32 -7.75 -16.22
N ASN A 675 11.13 -7.42 -15.70
CA ASN A 675 10.28 -8.26 -14.85
C ASN A 675 10.97 -8.81 -13.59
N THR A 676 12.01 -8.13 -13.08
CA THR A 676 12.67 -8.45 -11.80
C THR A 676 12.67 -7.23 -10.85
N PRO A 677 11.50 -6.62 -10.58
CA PRO A 677 11.43 -5.40 -9.76
C PRO A 677 11.99 -5.64 -8.36
N VAL A 678 12.92 -4.77 -7.97
CA VAL A 678 13.49 -4.69 -6.62
C VAL A 678 13.13 -3.33 -6.03
N LEU A 679 12.27 -3.33 -5.01
CA LEU A 679 11.83 -2.11 -4.32
C LEU A 679 12.92 -1.63 -3.35
N ILE A 680 13.40 -0.40 -3.49
CA ILE A 680 14.45 0.14 -2.59
C ILE A 680 13.86 1.21 -1.68
N PHE A 681 13.50 0.79 -0.47
CA PHE A 681 12.99 1.66 0.57
C PHE A 681 14.16 2.37 1.26
N THR A 682 14.13 3.69 1.30
CA THR A 682 15.24 4.51 1.83
C THR A 682 14.82 5.21 3.10
N LEU A 683 15.66 5.15 4.14
CA LEU A 683 15.47 5.83 5.41
C LEU A 683 16.61 6.83 5.58
N ALA A 684 16.31 8.13 5.51
CA ALA A 684 17.30 9.17 5.81
C ALA A 684 17.71 9.10 7.26
N TYR A 685 19.01 9.16 7.54
CA TYR A 685 19.52 9.13 8.89
C TYR A 685 20.22 10.43 9.30
N GLY A 686 19.58 11.16 10.21
CA GLY A 686 20.09 12.43 10.74
C GLY A 686 19.73 13.66 9.91
N LYS A 687 19.83 14.83 10.56
CA LYS A 687 19.35 16.14 10.06
C LYS A 687 20.04 16.66 8.79
N ASP A 688 21.27 16.20 8.52
CA ASP A 688 22.13 16.71 7.43
C ASP A 688 22.08 15.79 6.19
N ALA A 689 21.16 14.82 6.17
CA ALA A 689 21.05 13.83 5.11
C ALA A 689 20.75 14.44 3.72
N ASP A 690 21.31 13.85 2.65
CA ASP A 690 20.87 14.11 1.27
C ASP A 690 19.53 13.39 1.01
N VAL A 691 18.49 14.03 1.54
CA VAL A 691 17.09 13.66 1.36
C VAL A 691 16.70 13.57 -0.12
N GLN A 692 17.36 14.31 -1.03
CA GLN A 692 17.03 14.25 -2.46
C GLN A 692 17.61 12.98 -3.12
N ALA A 693 18.86 12.64 -2.85
CA ALA A 693 19.48 11.41 -3.37
C ALA A 693 18.68 10.15 -2.95
N LEU A 694 18.30 10.06 -1.67
CA LEU A 694 17.48 8.95 -1.15
C LEU A 694 16.06 8.93 -1.74
N LYS A 695 15.49 10.11 -2.03
CA LYS A 695 14.21 10.28 -2.73
C LYS A 695 14.28 9.87 -4.21
N ASP A 696 15.42 10.03 -4.86
CA ASP A 696 15.60 9.64 -6.26
C ASP A 696 15.82 8.11 -6.37
N ILE A 697 16.57 7.51 -5.44
CA ILE A 697 16.77 6.04 -5.35
C ILE A 697 15.43 5.30 -5.16
N SER A 698 14.64 5.71 -4.16
CA SER A 698 13.34 5.09 -3.87
C SER A 698 12.35 5.30 -5.01
N GLY A 699 12.23 6.54 -5.50
CA GLY A 699 11.37 6.90 -6.63
C GLY A 699 11.70 6.19 -7.94
N ALA A 700 12.96 5.81 -8.18
CA ALA A 700 13.37 5.05 -9.38
C ALA A 700 12.89 3.60 -9.37
N THR A 701 12.52 3.03 -8.22
CA THR A 701 12.11 1.62 -8.08
C THR A 701 10.62 1.43 -7.80
N GLY A 702 9.87 2.52 -7.59
CA GLY A 702 8.47 2.46 -7.13
C GLY A 702 8.33 2.28 -5.61
N ALA A 703 9.41 2.45 -4.85
CA ALA A 703 9.46 2.29 -3.40
C ALA A 703 9.49 3.63 -2.66
N HIS A 704 9.42 3.58 -1.32
CA HIS A 704 9.24 4.78 -0.50
C HIS A 704 10.53 5.34 0.12
N TYR A 705 10.56 6.67 0.31
CA TYR A 705 11.48 7.38 1.18
C TYR A 705 10.80 7.64 2.51
N TYR A 706 11.31 7.10 3.61
CA TYR A 706 10.87 7.45 4.95
C TYR A 706 11.81 8.49 5.57
N ASP A 707 11.21 9.47 6.24
CA ASP A 707 11.95 10.46 6.99
C ASP A 707 12.27 9.94 8.40
N ALA A 708 13.54 9.62 8.65
CA ALA A 708 14.09 9.37 9.98
C ALA A 708 15.24 10.35 10.30
N THR A 709 15.13 11.58 9.79
CA THR A 709 16.11 12.66 10.07
C THR A 709 16.16 13.03 11.55
N ASP A 710 15.12 12.69 12.32
CA ASP A 710 15.17 12.46 13.77
C ASP A 710 15.55 11.00 14.07
N PRO A 711 16.80 10.73 14.50
CA PRO A 711 17.29 9.39 14.86
C PRO A 711 16.44 8.63 15.88
N THR A 712 15.69 9.34 16.72
CA THR A 712 14.88 8.74 17.79
C THR A 712 13.61 8.06 17.27
N GLN A 713 13.15 8.47 16.08
CA GLN A 713 11.94 7.94 15.42
C GLN A 713 12.23 6.72 14.54
N LEU A 714 13.50 6.38 14.25
CA LEU A 714 13.84 5.28 13.33
C LEU A 714 13.15 3.95 13.68
N LYS A 715 13.00 3.62 14.97
CA LYS A 715 12.36 2.36 15.38
C LYS A 715 10.88 2.30 14.94
N GLU A 716 10.17 3.40 15.09
CA GLU A 716 8.75 3.53 14.72
C GLU A 716 8.61 3.49 13.20
N VAL A 717 9.36 4.34 12.51
CA VAL A 717 9.45 4.42 11.04
C VAL A 717 9.79 3.06 10.41
N LEU A 718 10.73 2.31 10.99
CA LEU A 718 11.13 1.01 10.47
C LEU A 718 10.10 -0.10 10.78
N GLY A 719 9.38 0.00 11.90
CA GLY A 719 8.23 -0.87 12.18
C GLY A 719 7.13 -0.66 11.12
N ASP A 720 6.75 0.59 10.87
CA ASP A 720 5.81 1.00 9.83
C ASP A 720 6.22 0.48 8.43
N LEU A 721 7.51 0.63 8.06
CA LEU A 721 8.03 0.07 6.82
C LEU A 721 7.88 -1.46 6.77
N VAL A 722 8.23 -2.20 7.83
CA VAL A 722 8.15 -3.67 7.74
C VAL A 722 6.70 -4.18 7.66
N THR A 723 5.69 -3.41 8.11
CA THR A 723 4.27 -3.72 7.83
C THR A 723 3.82 -3.49 6.38
N SER A 724 4.72 -2.99 5.52
CA SER A 724 4.51 -2.84 4.07
C SER A 724 4.95 -4.08 3.26
N PHE A 725 5.50 -5.10 3.95
CA PHE A 725 5.92 -6.40 3.40
C PHE A 725 5.04 -7.54 3.94
#